data_AF-A0A453R5X8-F1
#
_entry.id   AF-A0A453R5X8-F1
#
_cell.length_a   1.000
_cell.length_b   1.000
_cell.length_c   1.000
_cell.angle_alpha   90.00
_cell.angle_beta   90.00
_cell.angle_gamma   90.00
#
_symmetry.space_group_name_H-M   'P 1'
#
loop_
_entity.id
_entity.type
_entity.pdbx_description
1 polymer ?
#
loop_
_entity_poly.entity_id
_entity_poly.type
_entity_poly.pdbx_seq_one_letter_code
_entity_poly.pdbx_strand_id
1 'polypeptide(L)'
;MTLLLGPPSSGKSTLMRALTGKLDKSLKVSGSITYCGHTFSEFYPQRTSAYVSQYDLHNAEMTVRETLDFSRRCLGIGARYDMLAELTAREHEAGINPDPEIDAYMKATAVQGHETNIITDLTLKVLGLDICADNIVGDEMTRGISGGQKKRVTTGEMLTGPARALFMDEISTGLDSSSTFQIVKYVSQLVHVMNDTVMISLLQPPPETYNLFDDIILLSEGYMVYHGPRGNILEFFESAGFRCPERKGVADFLQEVTSKKDQQQYWYLDQEQYRYVPVLEFAEHYKSFHVGQQMLEELKIPFEKSKTHPAALTTSKYGQSSWESFKAVMSREQLLMKRNSFIYIFKVSQLIILGLMAMTVFLRTEMPHGQISDGAKFFGALTFSLITILFNGFAELQLTIKILPTFYKQRDFLFSPPWTFGLANIILKVPVSFVEAGVWVVLTYYVMGFAPSAGRFFRQFLAFFATHQMAMALFRFLGAILKSMVVANTFGMFVQLIIFIFGGFIIPRGDIRPWWIWAYWASPMMYSQNAISVNEFLASRWATPNNDPTIDAPTVGKAILKSRDLFTGDWGFWLSIGAVIGFTILFNILYLLALTYLSPSGRSNTLVSDEENENGTNKEQMSEASVSSTMPSSIPMVSTGAKEATNRPTQSRTTLPFQPLSLSFNHINYWVDMPAEMKEQGFTESRLQLLSDISGAFRPGVLTALVGVSGAGKTTLMDVLAGRKTSGAIEGSITLSGYPKKQETFARISGYCEQIDIHSPNVTVYESILYSAWLRLSSDIDDATRKMFVEEVMTLVELDVLRNAMVGLPGVDGLSTEQRKRLTIAVELVANPSIIFMDEPTSGLDARAAAIVMRTVRNTVNTGRTVVCTIHQPSIDIFESFDEVRSSP
;
A
#
# COMPACT_ATOMS: atom_id res chain seq x y z
N MET A 1 1.30 27.03 -14.53
CA MET A 1 1.66 25.80 -13.80
C MET A 1 2.34 26.18 -12.49
N THR A 2 1.89 25.63 -11.36
CA THR A 2 2.35 26.03 -10.02
C THR A 2 3.13 24.91 -9.33
N LEU A 3 4.29 25.24 -8.79
CA LEU A 3 5.09 24.36 -7.95
C LEU A 3 4.74 24.57 -6.47
N LEU A 4 4.38 23.50 -5.77
CA LEU A 4 4.19 23.52 -4.33
C LEU A 4 5.44 22.96 -3.64
N LEU A 5 6.20 23.83 -2.97
CA LEU A 5 7.37 23.48 -2.19
C LEU A 5 7.09 23.62 -0.69
N GLY A 6 7.85 22.89 0.10
CA GLY A 6 7.84 22.98 1.55
C GLY A 6 8.47 21.76 2.19
N PRO A 7 9.02 21.87 3.40
CA PRO A 7 9.58 20.73 4.12
C PRO A 7 8.51 19.65 4.39
N PRO A 8 8.90 18.43 4.80
CA PRO A 8 7.98 17.41 5.28
C PRO A 8 7.09 17.96 6.39
N SER A 9 5.85 17.47 6.47
CA SER A 9 4.88 17.90 7.48
C SER A 9 4.47 19.38 7.44
N SER A 10 4.87 20.16 6.42
CA SER A 10 4.42 21.55 6.21
C SER A 10 2.95 21.70 5.79
N GLY A 11 2.27 20.59 5.49
CA GLY A 11 0.85 20.57 5.10
C GLY A 11 0.57 20.53 3.59
N LYS A 12 1.58 20.27 2.73
CA LYS A 12 1.43 20.19 1.26
C LYS A 12 0.28 19.28 0.82
N SER A 13 0.31 18.01 1.22
CA SER A 13 -0.72 17.03 0.89
C SER A 13 -2.08 17.39 1.48
N THR A 14 -2.10 18.00 2.67
CA THR A 14 -3.33 18.48 3.33
C THR A 14 -3.97 19.61 2.52
N LEU A 15 -3.17 20.57 2.03
CA LEU A 15 -3.64 21.65 1.17
C LEU A 15 -4.21 21.10 -0.15
N MET A 16 -3.49 20.22 -0.84
CA MET A 16 -3.99 19.60 -2.08
C MET A 16 -5.29 18.81 -1.86
N ARG A 17 -5.40 18.08 -0.76
CA ARG A 17 -6.63 17.37 -0.40
C ARG A 17 -7.77 18.33 -0.08
N ALA A 18 -7.49 19.46 0.57
CA ALA A 18 -8.50 20.50 0.79
C ALA A 18 -9.00 21.09 -0.53
N LEU A 19 -8.09 21.44 -1.45
CA LEU A 19 -8.42 22.01 -2.76
C LEU A 19 -9.20 21.05 -3.67
N THR A 20 -9.07 19.74 -3.46
CA THR A 20 -9.78 18.70 -4.23
C THR A 20 -11.06 18.19 -3.54
N GLY A 21 -11.41 18.77 -2.38
CA GLY A 21 -12.59 18.34 -1.60
C GLY A 21 -12.44 16.97 -0.93
N LYS A 22 -11.21 16.52 -0.68
CA LYS A 22 -10.86 15.20 -0.12
C LYS A 22 -10.32 15.26 1.30
N LEU A 23 -10.40 16.42 1.94
CA LEU A 23 -10.00 16.56 3.33
C LEU A 23 -10.86 15.67 4.22
N ASP A 24 -10.26 15.12 5.27
CA ASP A 24 -11.00 14.33 6.26
C ASP A 24 -12.04 15.22 6.96
N LYS A 25 -13.27 14.71 7.08
CA LYS A 25 -14.39 15.40 7.72
C LYS A 25 -14.18 15.59 9.22
N SER A 26 -13.24 14.84 9.82
CA SER A 26 -12.85 14.99 11.23
C SER A 26 -12.08 16.29 11.49
N LEU A 27 -11.49 16.89 10.45
CA LEU A 27 -10.64 18.08 10.58
C LEU A 27 -11.47 19.36 10.60
N LYS A 28 -11.06 20.33 11.43
CA LYS A 28 -11.65 21.67 11.47
C LYS A 28 -11.13 22.49 10.29
N VAL A 29 -12.05 23.08 9.52
CA VAL A 29 -11.73 23.92 8.36
C VAL A 29 -12.33 25.30 8.57
N SER A 30 -11.55 26.35 8.30
CA SER A 30 -11.98 27.74 8.27
C SER A 30 -11.55 28.39 6.95
N GLY A 31 -12.40 29.28 6.41
CA GLY A 31 -12.17 29.93 5.12
C GLY A 31 -13.10 29.41 4.02
N SER A 32 -12.94 29.95 2.81
CA SER A 32 -13.76 29.60 1.64
C SER A 32 -12.90 29.25 0.44
N ILE A 33 -13.21 28.14 -0.22
CA ILE A 33 -12.59 27.73 -1.49
C ILE A 33 -13.62 27.91 -2.60
N THR A 34 -13.23 28.55 -3.69
CA THR A 34 -14.07 28.70 -4.88
C THR A 34 -13.33 28.27 -6.14
N TYR A 35 -14.06 27.66 -7.07
CA TYR A 35 -13.58 27.36 -8.42
C TYR A 35 -14.37 28.24 -9.37
N CYS A 36 -13.70 29.14 -10.08
CA CYS A 36 -14.35 30.10 -10.97
C CYS A 36 -15.51 30.88 -10.27
N GLY A 37 -15.33 31.24 -8.99
CA GLY A 37 -16.36 31.90 -8.18
C GLY A 37 -17.48 31.00 -7.66
N HIS A 38 -17.53 29.72 -8.02
CA HIS A 38 -18.48 28.74 -7.49
C HIS A 38 -17.93 28.03 -6.24
N THR A 39 -18.78 27.84 -5.24
CA THR A 39 -18.41 27.09 -4.02
C THR A 39 -18.52 25.58 -4.24
N PHE A 40 -17.86 24.77 -3.40
CA PHE A 40 -17.94 23.30 -3.45
C PHE A 40 -19.35 22.72 -3.28
N SER A 41 -20.34 23.51 -2.86
CA SER A 41 -21.73 23.08 -2.77
C SER A 41 -22.43 23.01 -4.13
N GLU A 42 -21.90 23.71 -5.14
CA GLU A 42 -22.53 23.87 -6.47
C GLU A 42 -22.09 22.77 -7.47
N PHE A 43 -21.00 22.05 -7.21
CA PHE A 43 -20.41 21.05 -8.11
C PHE A 43 -19.64 19.96 -7.35
N TYR A 44 -19.18 18.91 -8.03
CA TYR A 44 -18.36 17.86 -7.43
C TYR A 44 -16.86 18.13 -7.65
N PRO A 45 -16.11 18.61 -6.64
CA PRO A 45 -14.69 18.91 -6.80
C PRO A 45 -13.84 17.68 -7.11
N GLN A 46 -14.20 16.51 -6.59
CA GLN A 46 -13.47 15.24 -6.84
C GLN A 46 -13.62 14.74 -8.29
N ARG A 47 -14.57 15.31 -9.06
CA ARG A 47 -14.78 15.04 -10.49
C ARG A 47 -14.19 16.14 -11.37
N THR A 48 -14.27 17.38 -10.91
CA THR A 48 -13.75 18.55 -11.63
C THR A 48 -12.23 18.62 -11.57
N SER A 49 -11.65 18.13 -10.48
CA SER A 49 -10.21 18.04 -10.27
C SER A 49 -9.73 16.59 -10.22
N ALA A 50 -8.50 16.35 -10.69
CA ALA A 50 -7.79 15.10 -10.50
C ALA A 50 -6.74 15.26 -9.41
N TYR A 51 -6.58 14.23 -8.57
CA TYR A 51 -5.55 14.19 -7.53
C TYR A 51 -4.66 12.97 -7.75
N VAL A 52 -3.41 13.18 -8.13
CA VAL A 52 -2.42 12.11 -8.20
C VAL A 52 -1.86 11.92 -6.80
N SER A 53 -2.15 10.75 -6.21
CA SER A 53 -1.72 10.39 -4.86
C SER A 53 -0.23 10.05 -4.82
N GLN A 54 0.41 10.28 -3.67
CA GLN A 54 1.76 9.79 -3.40
C GLN A 54 1.86 8.26 -3.49
N TYR A 55 0.80 7.55 -3.05
CA TYR A 55 0.75 6.09 -3.04
C TYR A 55 0.25 5.47 -4.35
N ASP A 56 0.99 4.47 -4.83
CA ASP A 56 0.72 3.73 -6.06
C ASP A 56 -0.14 2.48 -5.81
N LEU A 57 -1.43 2.67 -5.54
CA LEU A 57 -2.38 1.57 -5.32
C LEU A 57 -3.08 1.17 -6.62
N HIS A 58 -2.77 -0.03 -7.13
CA HIS A 58 -3.31 -0.58 -8.37
C HIS A 58 -3.66 -2.06 -8.21
N ASN A 59 -4.51 -2.59 -9.09
CA ASN A 59 -4.72 -4.03 -9.18
C ASN A 59 -3.49 -4.70 -9.82
N ALA A 60 -2.79 -5.53 -9.05
CA ALA A 60 -1.54 -6.18 -9.46
C ALA A 60 -1.68 -7.02 -10.74
N GLU A 61 -2.85 -7.63 -10.94
CA GLU A 61 -3.11 -8.58 -12.01
C GLU A 61 -3.56 -7.91 -13.32
N MET A 62 -3.83 -6.61 -13.32
CA MET A 62 -4.19 -5.86 -14.53
C MET A 62 -2.93 -5.40 -15.27
N THR A 63 -3.03 -5.26 -16.59
CA THR A 63 -1.96 -4.61 -17.36
C THR A 63 -2.01 -3.09 -17.20
N VAL A 64 -0.92 -2.41 -17.58
CA VAL A 64 -0.87 -0.95 -17.58
C VAL A 64 -1.98 -0.36 -18.44
N ARG A 65 -2.13 -0.87 -19.66
CA ARG A 65 -3.17 -0.47 -20.62
C ARG A 65 -4.57 -0.70 -20.06
N GLU A 66 -4.85 -1.89 -19.54
CA GLU A 66 -6.16 -2.22 -18.97
C GLU A 66 -6.52 -1.30 -17.79
N THR A 67 -5.54 -0.90 -16.99
CA THR A 67 -5.72 0.01 -15.86
C THR A 67 -6.13 1.41 -16.34
N LEU A 68 -5.43 1.95 -17.34
CA LEU A 68 -5.76 3.24 -17.95
C LEU A 68 -7.10 3.21 -18.68
N ASP A 69 -7.38 2.15 -19.44
CA ASP A 69 -8.66 1.98 -20.14
C ASP A 69 -9.83 1.88 -19.16
N PHE A 70 -9.66 1.16 -18.05
CA PHE A 70 -10.67 1.07 -17.02
C PHE A 70 -10.94 2.43 -16.38
N SER A 71 -9.88 3.19 -16.07
CA SER A 71 -10.01 4.55 -15.55
C SER A 71 -10.74 5.46 -16.53
N ARG A 72 -10.32 5.47 -17.79
CA ARG A 72 -10.93 6.27 -18.86
C ARG A 72 -12.41 5.96 -19.05
N ARG A 73 -12.77 4.66 -19.02
CA ARG A 73 -14.17 4.21 -19.10
C ARG A 73 -14.98 4.72 -17.91
N CYS A 74 -14.46 4.65 -16.69
CA CYS A 74 -15.16 5.07 -15.47
C CYS A 74 -15.30 6.60 -15.37
N LEU A 75 -14.22 7.34 -15.64
CA LEU A 75 -14.19 8.79 -15.52
C LEU A 75 -14.98 9.50 -16.64
N GLY A 76 -15.23 8.82 -17.76
CA GLY A 76 -16.01 9.34 -18.88
C GLY A 76 -15.26 10.42 -19.65
N ILE A 77 -15.91 10.96 -20.70
CA ILE A 77 -15.32 11.97 -21.60
C ILE A 77 -15.53 13.40 -21.06
N GLY A 78 -16.39 13.55 -20.06
CA GLY A 78 -16.82 14.85 -19.54
C GLY A 78 -17.50 15.70 -20.61
N ALA A 79 -17.55 17.01 -20.42
CA ALA A 79 -18.09 17.98 -21.38
C ALA A 79 -17.22 18.21 -22.62
N ARG A 80 -16.10 17.47 -22.75
CA ARG A 80 -15.17 17.61 -23.87
C ARG A 80 -15.86 17.26 -25.17
N TYR A 81 -16.70 16.22 -25.20
CA TYR A 81 -17.50 15.87 -26.37
C TYR A 81 -18.43 17.02 -26.79
N ASP A 82 -19.19 17.59 -25.85
CA ASP A 82 -20.14 18.67 -26.14
C ASP A 82 -19.41 19.93 -26.65
N MET A 83 -18.27 20.27 -26.06
CA MET A 83 -17.43 21.40 -26.53
C MET A 83 -16.83 21.15 -27.91
N LEU A 84 -16.31 19.94 -28.18
CA LEU A 84 -15.74 19.63 -29.49
C LEU A 84 -16.83 19.59 -30.57
N ALA A 85 -18.01 19.04 -30.25
CA ALA A 85 -19.17 19.04 -31.14
C ALA A 85 -19.66 20.47 -31.43
N GLU A 86 -19.73 21.34 -30.42
CA GLU A 86 -20.10 22.75 -30.61
C GLU A 86 -19.03 23.53 -31.40
N LEU A 87 -17.75 23.26 -31.14
CA LEU A 87 -16.63 23.86 -31.85
C LEU A 87 -16.66 23.47 -33.34
N THR A 88 -16.85 22.19 -33.65
CA THR A 88 -17.01 21.72 -35.04
C THR A 88 -18.24 22.34 -35.71
N ALA A 89 -19.35 22.53 -34.97
CA ALA A 89 -20.52 23.22 -35.51
C ALA A 89 -20.22 24.70 -35.83
N ARG A 90 -19.50 25.41 -34.96
CA ARG A 90 -19.09 26.81 -35.18
C ARG A 90 -18.06 26.96 -36.29
N GLU A 91 -17.11 26.04 -36.41
CA GLU A 91 -16.14 26.01 -37.52
C GLU A 91 -16.85 25.83 -38.86
N HIS A 92 -17.85 24.94 -38.90
CA HIS A 92 -18.69 24.75 -40.07
C HIS A 92 -19.53 25.99 -40.41
N GLU A 93 -20.11 26.67 -39.42
CA GLU A 93 -20.83 27.94 -39.62
C GLU A 93 -19.91 29.08 -40.08
N ALA A 94 -18.67 29.11 -39.60
CA ALA A 94 -17.67 30.11 -39.95
C ALA A 94 -16.93 29.79 -41.27
N GLY A 95 -17.18 28.64 -41.89
CA GLY A 95 -16.49 28.21 -43.12
C GLY A 95 -14.99 27.97 -42.92
N ILE A 96 -14.57 27.67 -41.69
CA ILE A 96 -13.17 27.39 -41.35
C ILE A 96 -12.92 25.91 -41.66
N ASN A 97 -11.95 25.62 -42.53
CA ASN A 97 -11.47 24.26 -42.74
C ASN A 97 -10.35 23.98 -41.72
N PRO A 98 -10.60 23.16 -40.69
CA PRO A 98 -9.57 22.75 -39.75
C PRO A 98 -8.49 21.92 -40.46
N ASP A 99 -7.30 21.89 -39.87
CA ASP A 99 -6.22 21.04 -40.35
C ASP A 99 -6.69 19.57 -40.42
N PRO A 100 -6.50 18.85 -41.54
CA PRO A 100 -7.03 17.51 -41.73
C PRO A 100 -6.50 16.48 -40.72
N GLU A 101 -5.29 16.64 -40.18
CA GLU A 101 -4.77 15.74 -39.14
C GLU A 101 -5.43 16.03 -37.78
N ILE A 102 -5.62 17.31 -37.44
CA ILE A 102 -6.30 17.73 -36.21
C ILE A 102 -7.78 17.36 -36.27
N ASP A 103 -8.45 17.59 -37.39
CA ASP A 103 -9.85 17.24 -37.63
C ASP A 103 -10.06 15.71 -37.58
N ALA A 104 -9.15 14.93 -38.15
CA ALA A 104 -9.17 13.48 -38.03
C ALA A 104 -8.99 13.01 -36.57
N TYR A 105 -8.08 13.62 -35.82
CA TYR A 105 -7.89 13.34 -34.39
C TYR A 105 -9.13 13.71 -33.56
N MET A 106 -9.72 14.87 -33.84
CA MET A 106 -10.92 15.39 -33.17
C MET A 106 -12.15 14.54 -33.46
N LYS A 107 -12.32 14.08 -34.70
CA LYS A 107 -13.37 13.12 -35.09
C LYS A 107 -13.11 11.74 -34.51
N ALA A 108 -11.88 11.25 -34.50
CA ALA A 108 -11.54 9.94 -33.94
C ALA A 108 -11.72 9.90 -32.40
N THR A 109 -11.54 11.02 -31.72
CA THR A 109 -11.85 11.19 -30.29
C THR A 109 -13.35 11.42 -30.00
N ALA A 110 -14.19 11.49 -31.04
CA ALA A 110 -15.64 11.73 -30.97
C ALA A 110 -16.53 10.60 -31.54
N VAL A 111 -15.96 9.47 -31.99
CA VAL A 111 -16.72 8.28 -32.46
C VAL A 111 -16.84 7.19 -31.38
N GLN A 112 -18.05 7.04 -30.82
CA GLN A 112 -18.37 6.04 -29.79
C GLN A 112 -17.88 4.62 -30.15
N GLY A 113 -17.00 4.06 -29.33
CA GLY A 113 -16.57 2.65 -29.40
C GLY A 113 -15.07 2.41 -29.65
N HIS A 114 -14.39 3.28 -30.40
CA HIS A 114 -12.93 3.26 -30.59
C HIS A 114 -12.18 4.36 -29.78
N GLU A 115 -12.93 5.28 -29.15
CA GLU A 115 -12.47 6.41 -28.34
C GLU A 115 -11.63 6.06 -27.10
N THR A 116 -11.82 4.89 -26.49
CA THR A 116 -11.10 4.54 -25.26
C THR A 116 -9.62 4.32 -25.53
N ASN A 117 -9.24 3.88 -26.73
CA ASN A 117 -7.86 3.52 -27.03
C ASN A 117 -6.99 4.74 -27.35
N ILE A 118 -7.51 5.78 -28.02
CA ILE A 118 -6.66 6.88 -28.53
C ILE A 118 -6.08 7.73 -27.41
N ILE A 119 -6.89 8.14 -26.43
CA ILE A 119 -6.41 8.94 -25.29
C ILE A 119 -5.53 8.08 -24.39
N THR A 120 -5.88 6.81 -24.19
CA THR A 120 -5.02 5.87 -23.47
C THR A 120 -3.68 5.71 -24.17
N ASP A 121 -3.66 5.52 -25.49
CA ASP A 121 -2.45 5.36 -26.31
C ASP A 121 -1.58 6.62 -26.29
N LEU A 122 -2.19 7.81 -26.38
CA LEU A 122 -1.48 9.06 -26.23
C LEU A 122 -0.87 9.18 -24.84
N THR A 123 -1.64 8.90 -23.80
CA THR A 123 -1.18 8.94 -22.40
C THR A 123 -0.05 7.94 -22.16
N LEU A 124 -0.15 6.73 -22.73
CA LEU A 124 0.89 5.71 -22.67
C LEU A 124 2.19 6.18 -23.33
N LYS A 125 2.12 6.71 -24.56
CA LYS A 125 3.31 7.21 -25.28
C LYS A 125 3.96 8.38 -24.56
N VAL A 126 3.16 9.33 -24.13
CA VAL A 126 3.59 10.53 -23.41
C VAL A 126 4.35 10.19 -22.13
N LEU A 127 3.81 9.25 -21.36
CA LEU A 127 4.43 8.83 -20.11
C LEU A 127 5.53 7.79 -20.34
N GLY A 128 5.88 7.44 -21.58
CA GLY A 128 6.87 6.41 -21.89
C GLY A 128 6.49 5.05 -21.28
N LEU A 129 5.20 4.73 -21.29
CA LEU A 129 4.59 3.49 -20.82
C LEU A 129 4.16 2.58 -21.98
N ASP A 130 4.36 3.01 -23.24
CA ASP A 130 4.06 2.24 -24.45
C ASP A 130 4.83 0.91 -24.49
N ILE A 131 6.10 0.92 -24.08
CA ILE A 131 6.96 -0.28 -24.03
C ILE A 131 6.43 -1.33 -23.04
N CYS A 132 5.78 -0.89 -21.95
CA CYS A 132 5.26 -1.78 -20.90
C CYS A 132 3.73 -1.82 -20.83
N ALA A 133 3.03 -1.35 -21.87
CA ALA A 133 1.59 -1.18 -21.87
C ALA A 133 0.83 -2.50 -21.57
N ASP A 134 1.34 -3.61 -22.09
CA ASP A 134 0.70 -4.92 -21.96
C ASP A 134 1.29 -5.79 -20.83
N ASN A 135 2.25 -5.23 -20.07
CA ASN A 135 2.80 -5.89 -18.88
C ASN A 135 1.88 -5.71 -17.67
N ILE A 136 1.85 -6.70 -16.78
CA ILE A 136 1.12 -6.62 -15.52
C ILE A 136 1.74 -5.57 -14.58
N VAL A 137 0.90 -4.86 -13.84
CA VAL A 137 1.36 -3.84 -12.89
C VAL A 137 2.14 -4.47 -11.73
N GLY A 138 1.69 -5.62 -11.22
CA GLY A 138 2.32 -6.33 -10.12
C GLY A 138 2.14 -5.71 -8.73
N ASP A 139 2.51 -6.49 -7.72
CA ASP A 139 2.58 -6.11 -6.31
C ASP A 139 3.91 -6.56 -5.68
N GLU A 140 4.02 -6.52 -4.36
CA GLU A 140 5.22 -6.94 -3.63
C GLU A 140 5.56 -8.43 -3.82
N MET A 141 4.54 -9.26 -4.12
CA MET A 141 4.68 -10.72 -4.25
C MET A 141 4.74 -11.17 -5.71
N THR A 142 4.11 -10.43 -6.62
CA THR A 142 4.09 -10.67 -8.06
C THR A 142 4.88 -9.59 -8.79
N ARG A 143 6.02 -10.00 -9.35
CA ARG A 143 6.86 -9.12 -10.17
C ARG A 143 6.05 -8.56 -11.35
N GLY A 144 6.00 -7.24 -11.45
CA GLY A 144 5.39 -6.51 -12.56
C GLY A 144 6.33 -5.43 -13.09
N ILE A 145 5.76 -4.27 -13.40
CA ILE A 145 6.50 -3.08 -13.83
C ILE A 145 7.39 -2.50 -12.72
N SER A 146 8.39 -1.70 -13.09
CA SER A 146 9.27 -1.05 -12.11
C SER A 146 8.52 -0.01 -11.27
N GLY A 147 9.06 0.36 -10.09
CA GLY A 147 8.46 1.38 -9.22
C GLY A 147 8.22 2.72 -9.94
N GLY A 148 9.23 3.18 -10.70
CA GLY A 148 9.08 4.40 -11.50
C GLY A 148 8.07 4.28 -12.65
N GLN A 149 7.92 3.10 -13.26
CA GLN A 149 6.82 2.86 -14.21
C GLN A 149 5.47 2.91 -13.48
N LYS A 150 5.36 2.28 -12.30
CA LYS A 150 4.13 2.26 -11.50
C LYS A 150 3.67 3.66 -11.08
N LYS A 151 4.59 4.55 -10.72
CA LYS A 151 4.31 5.97 -10.44
C LYS A 151 3.74 6.69 -11.66
N ARG A 152 4.31 6.43 -12.84
CA ARG A 152 3.79 6.94 -14.12
C ARG A 152 2.40 6.38 -14.43
N VAL A 153 2.12 5.11 -14.11
CA VAL A 153 0.76 4.54 -14.22
C VAL A 153 -0.22 5.27 -13.30
N THR A 154 0.15 5.60 -12.07
CA THR A 154 -0.70 6.40 -11.15
C THR A 154 -1.04 7.76 -11.73
N THR A 155 -0.06 8.44 -12.33
CA THR A 155 -0.27 9.70 -13.05
C THR A 155 -1.19 9.50 -14.25
N GLY A 156 -0.92 8.50 -15.10
CA GLY A 156 -1.72 8.20 -16.30
C GLY A 156 -3.17 7.83 -16.00
N GLU A 157 -3.40 7.03 -14.95
CA GLU A 157 -4.74 6.64 -14.49
C GLU A 157 -5.59 7.89 -14.21
N MET A 158 -5.03 8.94 -13.61
CA MET A 158 -5.74 10.19 -13.33
C MET A 158 -5.82 11.12 -14.55
N LEU A 159 -4.79 11.17 -15.40
CA LEU A 159 -4.74 12.03 -16.59
C LEU A 159 -5.68 11.60 -17.72
N THR A 160 -6.07 10.32 -17.76
CA THR A 160 -7.07 9.84 -18.73
C THR A 160 -8.48 10.42 -18.51
N GLY A 161 -8.73 11.00 -17.33
CA GLY A 161 -10.01 11.65 -17.00
C GLY A 161 -10.21 13.02 -17.69
N PRO A 162 -11.42 13.58 -17.61
CA PRO A 162 -11.74 14.88 -18.22
C PRO A 162 -11.37 16.09 -17.33
N ALA A 163 -10.67 15.89 -16.21
CA ALA A 163 -10.38 16.94 -15.25
C ALA A 163 -9.35 17.93 -15.79
N ARG A 164 -9.59 19.23 -15.58
CA ARG A 164 -8.70 20.33 -16.03
C ARG A 164 -7.90 20.95 -14.89
N ALA A 165 -8.29 20.69 -13.65
CA ALA A 165 -7.53 21.05 -12.46
C ALA A 165 -6.79 19.81 -11.97
N LEU A 166 -5.47 19.75 -12.14
CA LEU A 166 -4.65 18.60 -11.76
C LEU A 166 -3.80 18.94 -10.53
N PHE A 167 -3.91 18.13 -9.50
CA PHE A 167 -3.16 18.24 -8.25
C PHE A 167 -2.27 17.02 -8.11
N MET A 168 -0.96 17.21 -8.20
CA MET A 168 0.00 16.12 -8.33
C MET A 168 0.89 16.07 -7.09
N ASP A 169 0.64 15.10 -6.20
CA ASP A 169 1.29 15.02 -4.90
C ASP A 169 2.55 14.14 -4.93
N GLU A 170 3.72 14.77 -4.82
CA GLU A 170 5.03 14.11 -4.75
C GLU A 170 5.23 13.10 -5.88
N ILE A 171 5.10 13.56 -7.12
CA ILE A 171 5.17 12.68 -8.29
C ILE A 171 6.58 12.21 -8.64
N SER A 172 7.62 12.87 -8.10
CA SER A 172 9.04 12.54 -8.34
C SER A 172 9.56 11.40 -7.47
N THR A 173 8.84 10.98 -6.42
CA THR A 173 9.31 9.91 -5.52
C THR A 173 9.43 8.59 -6.29
N GLY A 174 10.62 7.99 -6.32
CA GLY A 174 10.89 6.76 -7.05
C GLY A 174 11.10 6.94 -8.57
N LEU A 175 11.22 8.17 -9.04
CA LEU A 175 11.60 8.51 -10.42
C LEU A 175 13.01 9.11 -10.47
N ASP A 176 13.70 8.89 -11.59
CA ASP A 176 14.91 9.62 -11.90
C ASP A 176 14.61 11.06 -12.38
N SER A 177 15.63 11.91 -12.38
CA SER A 177 15.55 13.34 -12.75
C SER A 177 15.13 13.49 -14.20
N SER A 178 15.66 12.65 -15.08
CA SER A 178 15.36 12.73 -16.50
C SER A 178 13.89 12.37 -16.78
N SER A 179 13.38 11.29 -16.17
CA SER A 179 11.95 10.94 -16.23
C SER A 179 11.07 12.01 -15.59
N THR A 180 11.47 12.54 -14.42
CA THR A 180 10.72 13.61 -13.74
C THR A 180 10.63 14.85 -14.61
N PHE A 181 11.76 15.29 -15.18
CA PHE A 181 11.82 16.42 -16.10
C PHE A 181 10.94 16.19 -17.34
N GLN A 182 10.98 15.00 -17.94
CA GLN A 182 10.13 14.68 -19.09
C GLN A 182 8.63 14.75 -18.75
N ILE A 183 8.22 14.20 -17.60
CA ILE A 183 6.82 14.25 -17.15
C ILE A 183 6.40 15.70 -16.89
N VAL A 184 7.19 16.47 -16.14
CA VAL A 184 6.86 17.86 -15.82
C VAL A 184 6.87 18.73 -17.08
N LYS A 185 7.80 18.50 -18.01
CA LYS A 185 7.84 19.18 -19.31
C LYS A 185 6.59 18.89 -20.13
N TYR A 186 6.15 17.63 -20.18
CA TYR A 186 4.90 17.29 -20.84
C TYR A 186 3.69 17.96 -20.17
N VAL A 187 3.61 17.91 -18.84
CA VAL A 187 2.51 18.54 -18.10
C VAL A 187 2.50 20.06 -18.30
N SER A 188 3.67 20.70 -18.37
CA SER A 188 3.82 22.10 -18.77
C SER A 188 3.28 22.35 -20.18
N GLN A 189 3.65 21.52 -21.17
CA GLN A 189 3.11 21.62 -22.52
C GLN A 189 1.59 21.43 -22.54
N LEU A 190 1.07 20.47 -21.78
CA LEU A 190 -0.37 20.24 -21.64
C LEU A 190 -1.07 21.47 -21.05
N VAL A 191 -0.52 22.08 -20.01
CA VAL A 191 -1.02 23.32 -19.41
C VAL A 191 -1.13 24.43 -20.45
N HIS A 192 -0.07 24.64 -21.25
CA HIS A 192 -0.04 25.74 -22.23
C HIS A 192 -0.92 25.48 -23.46
N VAL A 193 -1.10 24.22 -23.88
CA VAL A 193 -1.93 23.88 -25.04
C VAL A 193 -3.41 23.77 -24.65
N MET A 194 -3.71 23.13 -23.52
CA MET A 194 -5.08 22.83 -23.09
C MET A 194 -5.67 23.88 -22.14
N ASN A 195 -4.89 24.88 -21.72
CA ASN A 195 -5.26 25.84 -20.67
C ASN A 195 -5.73 25.16 -19.38
N ASP A 196 -4.97 24.14 -18.94
CA ASP A 196 -5.26 23.39 -17.71
C ASP A 196 -4.56 24.05 -16.50
N THR A 197 -5.16 23.92 -15.32
CA THR A 197 -4.59 24.42 -14.06
C THR A 197 -3.90 23.27 -13.35
N VAL A 198 -2.59 23.35 -13.17
CA VAL A 198 -1.82 22.27 -12.55
C VAL A 198 -1.02 22.79 -11.37
N MET A 199 -1.15 22.10 -10.24
CA MET A 199 -0.30 22.26 -9.08
C MET A 199 0.45 20.96 -8.80
N ILE A 200 1.78 21.02 -8.80
CA ILE A 200 2.66 19.86 -8.57
C ILE A 200 3.44 20.09 -7.29
N SER A 201 3.37 19.14 -6.35
CA SER A 201 4.30 19.06 -5.23
C SER A 201 5.51 18.24 -5.64
N LEU A 202 6.69 18.85 -5.57
CA LEU A 202 7.97 18.16 -5.76
C LEU A 202 8.83 18.37 -4.52
N LEU A 203 9.57 17.33 -4.16
CA LEU A 203 10.37 17.35 -2.95
C LEU A 203 11.70 18.04 -3.16
N GLN A 204 12.43 17.71 -4.22
CA GLN A 204 13.71 18.35 -4.59
C GLN A 204 13.85 18.41 -6.10
N PRO A 205 13.18 19.35 -6.78
CA PRO A 205 13.29 19.45 -8.23
C PRO A 205 14.69 19.96 -8.64
N PRO A 206 15.36 19.30 -9.61
CA PRO A 206 16.57 19.84 -10.23
C PRO A 206 16.32 21.22 -10.85
N PRO A 207 17.36 22.06 -11.03
CA PRO A 207 17.21 23.39 -11.62
C PRO A 207 16.48 23.40 -12.97
N GLU A 208 16.71 22.41 -13.84
CA GLU A 208 16.00 22.36 -15.12
C GLU A 208 14.50 22.12 -14.93
N THR A 209 14.11 21.31 -13.96
CA THR A 209 12.70 21.01 -13.64
C THR A 209 12.05 22.19 -12.94
N TYR A 210 12.76 22.83 -12.00
CA TYR A 210 12.31 24.03 -11.30
C TYR A 210 11.99 25.17 -12.29
N ASN A 211 12.79 25.33 -13.33
CA ASN A 211 12.62 26.38 -14.33
C ASN A 211 11.40 26.18 -15.25
N LEU A 212 10.76 25.00 -15.25
CA LEU A 212 9.54 24.75 -16.02
C LEU A 212 8.29 25.38 -15.38
N PHE A 213 8.35 25.78 -14.11
CA PHE A 213 7.20 26.33 -13.38
C PHE A 213 7.08 27.84 -13.52
N ASP A 214 5.83 28.30 -13.63
CA ASP A 214 5.47 29.71 -13.72
C ASP A 214 5.42 30.34 -12.31
N ASP A 215 4.67 29.69 -11.41
CA ASP A 215 4.43 30.15 -10.04
C ASP A 215 4.93 29.15 -9.00
N ILE A 216 5.22 29.67 -7.80
CA ILE A 216 5.62 28.87 -6.63
C ILE A 216 4.71 29.20 -5.46
N ILE A 217 4.27 28.16 -4.75
CA ILE A 217 3.74 28.23 -3.39
C ILE A 217 4.75 27.59 -2.46
N LEU A 218 5.25 28.35 -1.48
CA LEU A 218 6.12 27.84 -0.43
C LEU A 218 5.33 27.73 0.88
N LEU A 219 5.17 26.50 1.37
CA LEU A 219 4.56 26.21 2.68
C LEU A 219 5.63 25.82 3.69
N SER A 220 5.53 26.33 4.92
CA SER A 220 6.32 25.87 6.05
C SER A 220 5.51 25.98 7.33
N GLU A 221 5.57 24.98 8.21
CA GLU A 221 4.82 24.92 9.49
C GLU A 221 3.31 25.23 9.37
N GLY A 222 2.69 24.92 8.22
CA GLY A 222 1.29 25.22 7.93
C GLY A 222 1.00 26.66 7.47
N TYR A 223 2.01 27.53 7.43
CA TYR A 223 1.93 28.90 6.91
C TYR A 223 2.35 28.96 5.44
N MET A 224 1.71 29.87 4.70
CA MET A 224 2.14 30.27 3.36
C MET A 224 3.22 31.34 3.49
N VAL A 225 4.46 30.95 3.17
CA VAL A 225 5.63 31.83 3.23
C VAL A 225 5.71 32.70 1.98
N TYR A 226 5.38 32.14 0.81
CA TYR A 226 5.37 32.86 -0.46
C TYR A 226 4.37 32.24 -1.43
N HIS A 227 3.69 33.06 -2.23
CA HIS A 227 2.92 32.63 -3.40
C HIS A 227 3.05 33.66 -4.53
N GLY A 228 3.49 33.23 -5.70
CA GLY A 228 3.54 34.07 -6.90
C GLY A 228 4.61 33.64 -7.90
N PRO A 229 5.02 34.55 -8.82
CA PRO A 229 5.95 34.22 -9.89
C PRO A 229 7.27 33.69 -9.37
N ARG A 230 7.81 32.67 -10.03
CA ARG A 230 9.11 32.07 -9.70
C ARG A 230 10.26 33.09 -9.71
N GLY A 231 10.20 34.10 -10.57
CA GLY A 231 11.27 35.10 -10.75
C GLY A 231 11.51 35.99 -9.53
N ASN A 232 10.47 36.25 -8.72
CA ASN A 232 10.52 37.23 -7.62
C ASN A 232 10.80 36.58 -6.25
N ILE A 233 10.88 35.25 -6.16
CA ILE A 233 11.06 34.57 -4.87
C ILE A 233 12.43 34.82 -4.25
N LEU A 234 13.49 34.94 -5.05
CA LEU A 234 14.83 35.23 -4.55
C LEU A 234 14.90 36.67 -4.02
N GLU A 235 14.29 37.63 -4.73
CA GLU A 235 14.16 39.02 -4.28
C GLU A 235 13.41 39.11 -2.93
N PHE A 236 12.35 38.31 -2.75
CA PHE A 236 11.63 38.22 -1.49
C PHE A 236 12.55 37.81 -0.32
N PHE A 237 13.34 36.74 -0.47
CA PHE A 237 14.26 36.31 0.59
C PHE A 237 15.43 37.29 0.79
N GLU A 238 15.94 37.92 -0.28
CA GLU A 238 16.96 38.96 -0.17
C GLU A 238 16.44 40.17 0.62
N SER A 239 15.17 40.57 0.41
CA SER A 239 14.53 41.63 1.20
C SER A 239 14.37 41.29 2.68
N ALA A 240 14.42 40.00 3.02
CA ALA A 240 14.39 39.49 4.39
C ALA A 240 15.79 39.19 4.96
N GLY A 241 16.88 39.52 4.24
CA GLY A 241 18.27 39.37 4.69
C GLY A 241 18.95 38.06 4.29
N PHE A 242 18.31 37.22 3.47
CA PHE A 242 18.82 35.90 3.07
C PHE A 242 19.14 35.82 1.59
N ARG A 243 20.33 35.31 1.23
CA ARG A 243 20.75 35.16 -0.17
C ARG A 243 21.06 33.70 -0.50
N CYS A 244 20.56 33.25 -1.65
CA CYS A 244 20.89 31.93 -2.18
C CYS A 244 22.34 31.90 -2.72
N PRO A 245 23.20 30.96 -2.30
CA PRO A 245 24.54 30.79 -2.85
C PRO A 245 24.51 30.36 -4.32
N GLU A 246 25.52 30.76 -5.12
CA GLU A 246 25.57 30.49 -6.57
C GLU A 246 25.57 29.00 -6.94
N ARG A 247 26.20 28.16 -6.12
CA ARG A 247 26.30 26.71 -6.35
C ARG A 247 25.10 25.92 -5.82
N LYS A 248 24.17 26.55 -5.11
CA LYS A 248 23.03 25.88 -4.49
C LYS A 248 21.79 25.96 -5.38
N GLY A 249 21.07 24.85 -5.48
CA GLY A 249 19.78 24.84 -6.17
C GLY A 249 18.77 25.73 -5.43
N VAL A 250 18.03 26.57 -6.16
CA VAL A 250 17.03 27.47 -5.57
C VAL A 250 15.98 26.69 -4.78
N ALA A 251 15.50 25.55 -5.30
CA ALA A 251 14.50 24.73 -4.61
C ALA A 251 15.00 24.12 -3.29
N ASP A 252 16.29 23.83 -3.18
CA ASP A 252 16.91 23.34 -1.93
C ASP A 252 17.03 24.49 -0.93
N PHE A 253 17.53 25.65 -1.37
CA PHE A 253 17.59 26.88 -0.58
C PHE A 253 16.22 27.24 0.04
N LEU A 254 15.15 27.20 -0.75
CA LEU A 254 13.80 27.56 -0.29
C LEU A 254 13.26 26.64 0.82
N GLN A 255 13.68 25.39 0.85
CA GLN A 255 13.27 24.45 1.90
C GLN A 255 14.09 24.64 3.18
N GLU A 256 15.37 24.99 3.05
CA GLU A 256 16.28 25.13 4.17
C GLU A 256 16.23 26.51 4.84
N VAL A 257 15.96 27.59 4.10
CA VAL A 257 15.96 28.97 4.65
C VAL A 257 14.91 29.18 5.75
N THR A 258 13.86 28.34 5.78
CA THR A 258 12.84 28.37 6.84
C THR A 258 13.21 27.54 8.08
N SER A 259 14.29 26.76 8.02
CA SER A 259 14.76 25.85 9.09
C SER A 259 15.64 26.58 10.11
N LYS A 260 15.37 26.39 11.40
CA LYS A 260 16.18 26.94 12.50
C LYS A 260 17.65 26.51 12.48
N LYS A 261 17.95 25.30 12.00
CA LYS A 261 19.33 24.76 11.94
C LYS A 261 20.11 25.31 10.75
N ASP A 262 19.43 25.55 9.63
CA ASP A 262 20.04 25.79 8.33
C ASP A 262 19.89 27.24 7.86
N GLN A 263 19.10 28.07 8.54
CA GLN A 263 18.87 29.46 8.14
C GLN A 263 20.13 30.34 8.28
N GLN A 264 20.99 30.07 9.27
CA GLN A 264 22.17 30.90 9.57
C GLN A 264 23.18 30.97 8.42
N GLN A 265 23.37 29.88 7.69
CA GLN A 265 24.33 29.81 6.56
C GLN A 265 23.94 30.70 5.37
N TYR A 266 22.69 31.18 5.31
CA TYR A 266 22.18 32.02 4.22
C TYR A 266 22.14 33.51 4.54
N TRP A 267 22.51 33.88 5.76
CA TRP A 267 22.55 35.27 6.18
C TRP A 267 23.63 36.04 5.41
N TYR A 268 23.24 37.11 4.71
CA TYR A 268 24.15 37.90 3.87
C TYR A 268 24.43 39.31 4.44
N LEU A 269 23.65 39.78 5.41
CA LEU A 269 23.85 41.09 6.04
C LEU A 269 25.00 41.04 7.04
N ASP A 270 26.24 41.12 6.53
CA ASP A 270 27.48 41.07 7.34
C ASP A 270 27.55 42.14 8.46
N GLN A 271 26.77 43.22 8.33
CA GLN A 271 26.71 44.32 9.29
C GLN A 271 25.73 44.08 10.45
N GLU A 272 24.84 43.09 10.34
CA GLU A 272 23.84 42.76 11.34
C GLU A 272 24.11 41.38 11.95
N GLN A 273 23.93 41.25 13.28
CA GLN A 273 24.02 39.94 13.91
C GLN A 273 22.84 39.07 13.47
N TYR A 274 23.15 37.87 12.99
CA TYR A 274 22.13 36.87 12.67
C TYR A 274 21.18 36.65 13.85
N ARG A 275 19.88 36.81 13.58
CA ARG A 275 18.79 36.39 14.44
C ARG A 275 17.95 35.38 13.67
N TYR A 276 17.56 34.30 14.33
CA TYR A 276 16.56 33.39 13.75
C TYR A 276 15.25 34.15 13.46
N VAL A 277 14.80 34.08 12.21
CA VAL A 277 13.53 34.64 11.72
C VAL A 277 12.50 33.50 11.69
N PRO A 278 11.48 33.52 12.56
CA PRO A 278 10.43 32.52 12.59
C PRO A 278 9.61 32.51 11.29
N VAL A 279 9.01 31.36 10.96
CA VAL A 279 8.18 31.19 9.75
C VAL A 279 7.02 32.19 9.69
N LEU A 280 6.43 32.53 10.84
CA LEU A 280 5.36 33.52 10.94
C LEU A 280 5.80 34.91 10.46
N GLU A 281 7.03 35.32 10.78
CA GLU A 281 7.59 36.62 10.40
C GLU A 281 7.77 36.70 8.88
N PHE A 282 8.21 35.62 8.23
CA PHE A 282 8.22 35.55 6.76
C PHE A 282 6.81 35.64 6.15
N ALA A 283 5.84 34.95 6.74
CA ALA A 283 4.45 34.98 6.24
C ALA A 283 3.80 36.37 6.40
N GLU A 284 4.17 37.13 7.43
CA GLU A 284 3.77 38.53 7.59
C GLU A 284 4.48 39.43 6.59
N HIS A 285 5.79 39.23 6.39
CA HIS A 285 6.59 39.97 5.41
C HIS A 285 6.07 39.79 3.99
N TYR A 286 5.61 38.58 3.63
CA TYR A 286 4.98 38.31 2.34
C TYR A 286 3.74 39.17 2.09
N LYS A 287 2.92 39.44 3.12
CA LYS A 287 1.74 40.32 2.98
C LYS A 287 2.13 41.76 2.67
N SER A 288 3.29 42.22 3.15
CA SER A 288 3.82 43.56 2.82
C SER A 288 4.60 43.60 1.52
N PHE A 289 5.13 42.47 1.03
CA PHE A 289 5.87 42.38 -0.22
C PHE A 289 4.95 42.64 -1.42
N HIS A 290 5.47 43.28 -2.48
CA HIS A 290 4.66 43.77 -3.60
C HIS A 290 3.83 42.65 -4.27
N VAL A 291 4.37 41.42 -4.37
CA VAL A 291 3.66 40.25 -4.92
C VAL A 291 2.47 39.86 -4.03
N GLY A 292 2.65 39.85 -2.72
CA GLY A 292 1.58 39.53 -1.78
C GLY A 292 0.50 40.60 -1.74
N GLN A 293 0.87 41.88 -1.85
CA GLN A 293 -0.09 42.99 -1.98
C GLN A 293 -0.93 42.86 -3.25
N GLN A 294 -0.29 42.60 -4.41
CA GLN A 294 -0.99 42.39 -5.68
C GLN A 294 -1.95 41.21 -5.61
N MET A 295 -1.52 40.06 -5.06
CA MET A 295 -2.37 38.88 -4.86
C MET A 295 -3.58 39.20 -3.96
N LEU A 296 -3.38 39.96 -2.88
CA LEU A 296 -4.48 40.40 -2.00
C LEU A 296 -5.46 41.35 -2.69
N GLU A 297 -4.99 42.19 -3.62
CA GLU A 297 -5.84 43.04 -4.45
C GLU A 297 -6.64 42.22 -5.46
N GLU A 298 -6.01 41.26 -6.13
CA GLU A 298 -6.67 40.35 -7.07
C GLU A 298 -7.75 39.49 -6.39
N LEU A 299 -7.47 38.97 -5.19
CA LEU A 299 -8.43 38.19 -4.40
C LEU A 299 -9.64 39.01 -3.91
N LYS A 300 -9.53 40.34 -3.80
CA LYS A 300 -10.67 41.21 -3.46
C LYS A 300 -11.65 41.37 -4.62
N ILE A 301 -11.21 41.14 -5.85
CA ILE A 301 -12.06 41.24 -7.05
C ILE A 301 -12.79 39.90 -7.21
N PRO A 302 -14.11 39.84 -6.97
CA PRO A 302 -14.84 38.58 -7.11
C PRO A 302 -14.88 38.15 -8.59
N PHE A 303 -14.62 36.86 -8.84
CA PHE A 303 -14.68 36.31 -10.18
C PHE A 303 -16.11 36.33 -10.73
N GLU A 304 -16.30 36.85 -11.95
CA GLU A 304 -17.60 36.88 -12.63
C GLU A 304 -18.00 35.48 -13.12
N LYS A 305 -19.00 34.87 -12.46
CA LYS A 305 -19.51 33.52 -12.80
C LYS A 305 -19.94 33.37 -14.27
N SER A 306 -20.35 34.46 -14.94
CA SER A 306 -20.79 34.46 -16.34
C SER A 306 -19.68 34.18 -17.35
N LYS A 307 -18.40 34.36 -16.97
CA LYS A 307 -17.24 34.06 -17.83
C LYS A 307 -16.96 32.57 -17.93
N THR A 308 -17.53 31.75 -17.05
CA THR A 308 -17.29 30.31 -17.01
C THR A 308 -18.32 29.56 -17.83
N HIS A 309 -17.85 28.71 -18.73
CA HIS A 309 -18.74 27.82 -19.46
C HIS A 309 -19.46 26.88 -18.48
N PRO A 310 -20.80 26.69 -18.59
CA PRO A 310 -21.56 25.85 -17.66
C PRO A 310 -21.03 24.41 -17.53
N ALA A 311 -20.39 23.92 -18.58
CA ALA A 311 -19.83 22.57 -18.66
C ALA A 311 -18.39 22.44 -18.11
N ALA A 312 -17.78 23.55 -17.64
CA ALA A 312 -16.43 23.53 -17.06
C ALA A 312 -16.37 22.88 -15.67
N LEU A 313 -17.46 23.00 -14.89
CA LEU A 313 -17.59 22.37 -13.57
C LEU A 313 -18.53 21.17 -13.66
N THR A 314 -18.10 20.01 -13.18
CA THR A 314 -18.93 18.79 -13.25
C THR A 314 -19.95 18.77 -12.13
N THR A 315 -21.23 18.84 -12.52
CA THR A 315 -22.38 18.72 -11.61
C THR A 315 -22.86 17.27 -11.46
N SER A 316 -22.43 16.36 -12.34
CA SER A 316 -22.71 14.93 -12.22
C SER A 316 -21.72 14.24 -11.29
N LYS A 317 -22.25 13.39 -10.40
CA LYS A 317 -21.43 12.65 -9.42
C LYS A 317 -20.53 11.59 -10.06
N TYR A 318 -20.99 10.96 -11.14
CA TYR A 318 -20.27 9.91 -11.86
C TYR A 318 -20.21 10.26 -13.35
N GLY A 319 -19.13 9.83 -14.02
CA GLY A 319 -18.89 10.16 -15.43
C GLY A 319 -19.72 9.36 -16.43
N GLN A 320 -20.16 8.16 -16.04
CA GLN A 320 -20.98 7.25 -16.84
C GLN A 320 -22.35 7.05 -16.19
N SER A 321 -23.29 6.50 -16.97
CA SER A 321 -24.54 6.01 -16.39
C SER A 321 -24.27 4.86 -15.41
N SER A 322 -25.15 4.71 -14.42
CA SER A 322 -25.03 3.66 -13.40
C SER A 322 -24.92 2.24 -13.99
N TRP A 323 -25.59 1.99 -15.11
CA TRP A 323 -25.57 0.69 -15.79
C TRP A 323 -24.26 0.45 -16.56
N GLU A 324 -23.72 1.49 -17.21
CA GLU A 324 -22.42 1.39 -17.89
C GLU A 324 -21.29 1.24 -16.88
N SER A 325 -21.34 1.95 -15.74
CA SER A 325 -20.42 1.73 -14.62
C SER A 325 -20.47 0.29 -14.13
N PHE A 326 -21.67 -0.29 -13.99
CA PHE A 326 -21.82 -1.70 -13.62
C PHE A 326 -21.20 -2.65 -14.65
N LYS A 327 -21.46 -2.44 -15.95
CA LYS A 327 -20.84 -3.24 -17.02
C LYS A 327 -19.31 -3.15 -17.02
N ALA A 328 -18.76 -1.95 -16.85
CA ALA A 328 -17.33 -1.73 -16.79
C ALA A 328 -16.70 -2.49 -15.62
N VAL A 329 -17.27 -2.35 -14.41
CA VAL A 329 -16.78 -3.07 -13.22
C VAL A 329 -16.95 -4.58 -13.37
N MET A 330 -18.10 -5.05 -13.87
CA MET A 330 -18.35 -6.47 -14.12
C MET A 330 -17.31 -7.08 -15.08
N SER A 331 -16.99 -6.37 -16.18
CA SER A 331 -15.99 -6.83 -17.15
C SER A 331 -14.59 -6.95 -16.53
N ARG A 332 -14.23 -6.00 -15.66
CA ARG A 332 -12.96 -6.02 -14.92
C ARG A 332 -12.90 -7.18 -13.93
N GLU A 333 -13.93 -7.34 -13.09
CA GLU A 333 -13.95 -8.41 -12.10
C GLU A 333 -13.96 -9.81 -12.75
N GLN A 334 -14.63 -9.95 -13.90
CA GLN A 334 -14.59 -11.18 -14.68
C GLN A 334 -13.19 -11.48 -15.24
N LEU A 335 -12.48 -10.45 -15.73
CA LEU A 335 -11.09 -10.57 -16.19
C LEU A 335 -10.16 -11.00 -15.04
N LEU A 336 -10.27 -10.34 -13.89
CA LEU A 336 -9.48 -10.66 -12.69
C LEU A 336 -9.75 -12.09 -12.21
N MET A 337 -11.03 -12.50 -12.18
CA MET A 337 -11.41 -13.87 -11.84
C MET A 337 -10.80 -14.90 -12.80
N LYS A 338 -10.71 -14.60 -14.11
CA LYS A 338 -10.09 -15.48 -15.10
C LYS A 338 -8.58 -15.60 -14.88
N ARG A 339 -7.88 -14.49 -14.60
CA ARG A 339 -6.43 -14.48 -14.33
C ARG A 339 -6.09 -15.18 -13.01
N ASN A 340 -6.94 -15.03 -12.00
CA ASN A 340 -6.84 -15.74 -10.73
C ASN A 340 -7.55 -17.11 -10.72
N SER A 341 -7.80 -17.70 -11.89
CA SER A 341 -8.47 -19.01 -12.00
C SER A 341 -7.77 -20.10 -11.20
N PHE A 342 -6.44 -20.03 -11.06
CA PHE A 342 -5.65 -20.96 -10.25
C PHE A 342 -6.18 -21.12 -8.82
N ILE A 343 -6.58 -20.03 -8.16
CA ILE A 343 -7.11 -20.07 -6.79
C ILE A 343 -8.41 -20.90 -6.73
N TYR A 344 -9.29 -20.73 -7.71
CA TYR A 344 -10.56 -21.46 -7.78
C TYR A 344 -10.35 -22.93 -8.16
N ILE A 345 -9.43 -23.21 -9.09
CA ILE A 345 -9.07 -24.59 -9.48
C ILE A 345 -8.46 -25.34 -8.28
N PHE A 346 -7.59 -24.68 -7.52
CA PHE A 346 -6.98 -25.26 -6.32
C PHE A 346 -8.03 -25.56 -5.25
N LYS A 347 -8.99 -24.64 -5.00
CA LYS A 347 -10.09 -24.87 -4.07
C LYS A 347 -10.96 -26.06 -4.46
N VAL A 348 -11.35 -26.16 -5.73
CA VAL A 348 -12.12 -27.31 -6.22
C VAL A 348 -11.33 -28.61 -6.07
N SER A 349 -10.03 -28.59 -6.39
CA SER A 349 -9.14 -29.74 -6.19
C SER A 349 -9.05 -30.16 -4.72
N GLN A 350 -8.89 -29.20 -3.81
CA GLN A 350 -8.90 -29.44 -2.36
C GLN A 350 -10.24 -30.07 -1.90
N LEU A 351 -11.35 -29.57 -2.42
CA LEU A 351 -12.69 -30.09 -2.12
C LEU A 351 -12.88 -31.52 -2.64
N ILE A 352 -12.32 -31.87 -3.80
CA ILE A 352 -12.32 -33.24 -4.35
C ILE A 352 -11.54 -34.18 -3.43
N ILE A 353 -10.33 -33.79 -3.00
CA ILE A 353 -9.49 -34.58 -2.08
C ILE A 353 -10.24 -34.82 -0.76
N LEU A 354 -10.83 -33.77 -0.19
CA LEU A 354 -11.61 -33.88 1.03
C LEU A 354 -12.87 -34.75 0.85
N GLY A 355 -13.53 -34.65 -0.31
CA GLY A 355 -14.65 -35.51 -0.68
C GLY A 355 -14.24 -36.99 -0.78
N LEU A 356 -13.07 -37.29 -1.37
CA LEU A 356 -12.51 -38.64 -1.43
C LEU A 356 -12.24 -39.21 -0.03
N MET A 357 -11.67 -38.40 0.86
CA MET A 357 -11.48 -38.79 2.27
C MET A 357 -12.80 -39.00 3.00
N ALA A 358 -13.80 -38.17 2.75
CA ALA A 358 -15.12 -38.31 3.37
C ALA A 358 -15.82 -39.60 2.91
N MET A 359 -15.68 -39.96 1.64
CA MET A 359 -16.27 -41.17 1.07
C MET A 359 -15.69 -42.47 1.67
N THR A 360 -14.39 -42.49 2.01
CA THR A 360 -13.78 -43.67 2.66
C THR A 360 -14.23 -43.84 4.10
N VAL A 361 -14.49 -42.74 4.83
CA VAL A 361 -14.97 -42.76 6.21
C VAL A 361 -16.43 -43.18 6.30
N PHE A 362 -17.28 -42.65 5.42
CA PHE A 362 -18.73 -42.89 5.43
C PHE A 362 -19.17 -43.84 4.32
N LEU A 363 -18.43 -44.93 4.10
CA LEU A 363 -18.70 -45.85 3.00
C LEU A 363 -20.07 -46.53 3.17
N ARG A 364 -20.88 -46.55 2.10
CA ARG A 364 -22.25 -47.11 2.11
C ARG A 364 -22.37 -48.52 2.72
N THR A 365 -21.35 -49.37 2.58
CA THR A 365 -21.36 -50.74 3.14
C THR A 365 -21.44 -50.77 4.66
N GLU A 366 -20.93 -49.74 5.33
CA GLU A 366 -20.88 -49.59 6.80
C GLU A 366 -21.97 -48.64 7.33
N MET A 367 -22.93 -48.26 6.48
CA MET A 367 -24.03 -47.32 6.73
C MET A 367 -25.40 -48.02 6.65
N PRO A 368 -25.72 -48.95 7.57
CA PRO A 368 -27.05 -49.58 7.65
C PRO A 368 -28.14 -48.53 7.91
N HIS A 369 -29.38 -48.82 7.52
CA HIS A 369 -30.53 -47.91 7.70
C HIS A 369 -31.74 -48.66 8.25
N GLY A 370 -32.62 -47.93 8.93
CA GLY A 370 -33.90 -48.45 9.44
C GLY A 370 -34.00 -48.56 10.97
N GLN A 371 -32.89 -48.50 11.70
CA GLN A 371 -32.87 -48.41 13.17
C GLN A 371 -32.51 -47.00 13.66
N ILE A 372 -32.91 -46.65 14.89
CA ILE A 372 -32.61 -45.34 15.49
C ILE A 372 -31.09 -45.16 15.70
N SER A 373 -30.38 -46.21 16.10
CA SER A 373 -28.92 -46.23 16.29
C SER A 373 -28.14 -45.87 15.02
N ASP A 374 -28.62 -46.33 13.87
CA ASP A 374 -28.02 -46.08 12.56
C ASP A 374 -28.14 -44.61 12.12
N GLY A 375 -29.17 -43.91 12.61
CA GLY A 375 -29.41 -42.51 12.32
C GLY A 375 -28.25 -41.61 12.74
N ALA A 376 -27.50 -41.97 13.79
CA ALA A 376 -26.36 -41.19 14.26
C ALA A 376 -25.23 -41.08 13.22
N LYS A 377 -24.94 -42.17 12.48
CA LYS A 377 -23.92 -42.17 11.42
C LYS A 377 -24.31 -41.25 10.26
N PHE A 378 -25.56 -41.35 9.79
CA PHE A 378 -26.08 -40.47 8.74
C PHE A 378 -26.12 -39.00 9.16
N PHE A 379 -26.55 -38.72 10.39
CA PHE A 379 -26.56 -37.37 10.94
C PHE A 379 -25.13 -36.80 11.05
N GLY A 380 -24.16 -37.61 11.46
CA GLY A 380 -22.74 -37.26 11.46
C GLY A 380 -22.21 -36.93 10.07
N ALA A 381 -22.48 -37.77 9.07
CA ALA A 381 -22.06 -37.56 7.68
C ALA A 381 -22.66 -36.27 7.06
N LEU A 382 -23.94 -36.02 7.32
CA LEU A 382 -24.62 -34.78 6.89
C LEU A 382 -24.01 -33.54 7.53
N THR A 383 -23.75 -33.59 8.83
CA THR A 383 -23.16 -32.47 9.56
C THR A 383 -21.72 -32.21 9.12
N PHE A 384 -20.92 -33.27 8.93
CA PHE A 384 -19.56 -33.14 8.42
C PHE A 384 -19.53 -32.48 7.03
N SER A 385 -20.44 -32.91 6.14
CA SER A 385 -20.64 -32.29 4.84
C SER A 385 -21.02 -30.81 4.95
N LEU A 386 -21.93 -30.48 5.87
CA LEU A 386 -22.35 -29.12 6.11
C LEU A 386 -21.22 -28.22 6.62
N ILE A 387 -20.44 -28.70 7.59
CA ILE A 387 -19.26 -28.02 8.13
C ILE A 387 -18.23 -27.77 7.03
N THR A 388 -17.98 -28.77 6.19
CA THR A 388 -17.04 -28.65 5.06
C THR A 388 -17.45 -27.55 4.09
N ILE A 389 -18.73 -27.53 3.69
CA ILE A 389 -19.27 -26.50 2.80
C ILE A 389 -19.21 -25.12 3.48
N LEU A 390 -19.59 -25.01 4.76
CA LEU A 390 -19.54 -23.73 5.48
C LEU A 390 -18.10 -23.19 5.58
N PHE A 391 -17.13 -24.06 5.88
CA PHE A 391 -15.72 -23.70 6.01
C PHE A 391 -15.10 -23.26 4.69
N ASN A 392 -15.49 -23.86 3.56
CA ASN A 392 -15.06 -23.38 2.24
C ASN A 392 -15.48 -21.91 1.99
N GLY A 393 -16.63 -21.53 2.57
CA GLY A 393 -17.11 -20.16 2.76
C GLY A 393 -16.07 -19.15 3.27
N PHE A 394 -15.21 -19.60 4.19
CA PHE A 394 -14.31 -18.75 4.96
C PHE A 394 -13.28 -18.01 4.10
N ALA A 395 -12.85 -18.62 3.00
CA ALA A 395 -11.80 -18.06 2.15
C ALA A 395 -12.19 -16.73 1.47
N GLU A 396 -13.49 -16.39 1.37
CA GLU A 396 -13.92 -15.07 0.86
C GLU A 396 -13.53 -13.92 1.79
N LEU A 397 -13.34 -14.18 3.08
CA LEU A 397 -12.90 -13.19 4.06
C LEU A 397 -11.59 -12.53 3.61
N GLN A 398 -10.62 -13.35 3.23
CA GLN A 398 -9.28 -12.90 2.84
C GLN A 398 -9.25 -12.25 1.46
N LEU A 399 -9.96 -12.85 0.51
CA LEU A 399 -10.08 -12.30 -0.84
C LEU A 399 -10.72 -10.90 -0.82
N THR A 400 -11.72 -10.69 0.05
CA THR A 400 -12.36 -9.38 0.19
C THR A 400 -11.38 -8.33 0.73
N ILE A 401 -10.63 -8.65 1.79
CA ILE A 401 -9.70 -7.70 2.43
C ILE A 401 -8.60 -7.26 1.45
N LYS A 402 -8.07 -8.17 0.62
CA LYS A 402 -7.03 -7.85 -0.37
C LYS A 402 -7.49 -6.80 -1.40
N ILE A 403 -8.77 -6.77 -1.76
CA ILE A 403 -9.30 -5.87 -2.80
C ILE A 403 -9.70 -4.49 -2.24
N LEU A 404 -9.96 -4.38 -0.94
CA LEU A 404 -10.47 -3.15 -0.30
C LEU A 404 -9.63 -1.89 -0.53
N PRO A 405 -8.27 -1.90 -0.47
CA PRO A 405 -7.47 -0.68 -0.65
C PRO A 405 -7.68 -0.03 -2.03
N THR A 406 -7.62 -0.81 -3.10
CA THR A 406 -7.88 -0.33 -4.47
C THR A 406 -9.33 0.13 -4.64
N PHE A 407 -10.27 -0.58 -4.02
CA PHE A 407 -11.68 -0.18 -4.02
C PHE A 407 -11.89 1.18 -3.34
N TYR A 408 -11.32 1.41 -2.15
CA TYR A 408 -11.47 2.68 -1.43
C TYR A 408 -10.86 3.84 -2.21
N LYS A 409 -9.68 3.63 -2.81
CA LYS A 409 -9.08 4.59 -3.75
C LYS A 409 -10.10 4.98 -4.83
N GLN A 410 -10.57 4.01 -5.62
CA GLN A 410 -11.48 4.27 -6.75
C GLN A 410 -12.82 4.88 -6.33
N ARG A 411 -13.36 4.46 -5.18
CA ARG A 411 -14.58 5.03 -4.60
C ARG A 411 -14.39 6.51 -4.25
N ASP A 412 -13.29 6.85 -3.60
CA ASP A 412 -13.00 8.22 -3.15
C ASP A 412 -12.61 9.14 -4.33
N PHE A 413 -12.25 8.56 -5.48
CA PHE A 413 -12.12 9.24 -6.78
C PHE A 413 -13.42 9.26 -7.62
N LEU A 414 -14.53 8.73 -7.11
CA LEU A 414 -15.81 8.66 -7.80
C LEU A 414 -15.74 7.98 -9.18
N PHE A 415 -14.92 6.92 -9.31
CA PHE A 415 -14.84 6.12 -10.54
C PHE A 415 -16.18 5.44 -10.84
N SER A 416 -16.77 4.81 -9.83
CA SER A 416 -18.07 4.14 -9.95
C SER A 416 -18.81 4.13 -8.61
N PRO A 417 -20.15 3.97 -8.62
CA PRO A 417 -20.91 3.80 -7.39
C PRO A 417 -20.46 2.54 -6.60
N PRO A 418 -20.34 2.60 -5.26
CA PRO A 418 -19.91 1.45 -4.45
C PRO A 418 -20.67 0.14 -4.70
N TRP A 419 -21.98 0.26 -4.97
CA TRP A 419 -22.84 -0.90 -5.16
C TRP A 419 -22.53 -1.67 -6.45
N THR A 420 -21.95 -1.04 -7.48
CA THR A 420 -21.64 -1.74 -8.74
C THR A 420 -20.55 -2.78 -8.51
N PHE A 421 -19.52 -2.42 -7.74
CA PHE A 421 -18.46 -3.33 -7.30
C PHE A 421 -18.98 -4.44 -6.41
N GLY A 422 -19.78 -4.11 -5.39
CA GLY A 422 -20.32 -5.11 -4.49
C GLY A 422 -21.25 -6.11 -5.21
N LEU A 423 -22.10 -5.62 -6.12
CA LEU A 423 -23.01 -6.46 -6.89
C LEU A 423 -22.28 -7.34 -7.92
N ALA A 424 -21.26 -6.81 -8.61
CA ALA A 424 -20.43 -7.59 -9.52
C ALA A 424 -19.76 -8.77 -8.79
N ASN A 425 -19.21 -8.51 -7.60
CA ASN A 425 -18.64 -9.55 -6.75
C ASN A 425 -19.67 -10.60 -6.32
N ILE A 426 -20.88 -10.19 -5.94
CA ILE A 426 -21.94 -11.14 -5.56
C ILE A 426 -22.29 -12.05 -6.74
N ILE A 427 -22.55 -11.48 -7.92
CA ILE A 427 -23.00 -12.23 -9.11
C ILE A 427 -21.93 -13.21 -9.59
N LEU A 428 -20.66 -12.78 -9.68
CA LEU A 428 -19.57 -13.62 -10.18
C LEU A 428 -19.27 -14.83 -9.28
N LYS A 429 -19.63 -14.76 -8.01
CA LYS A 429 -19.41 -15.86 -7.04
C LYS A 429 -20.54 -16.89 -7.01
N VAL A 430 -21.70 -16.58 -7.59
CA VAL A 430 -22.82 -17.53 -7.67
C VAL A 430 -22.46 -18.80 -8.46
N PRO A 431 -21.88 -18.71 -9.68
CA PRO A 431 -21.46 -19.91 -10.43
C PRO A 431 -20.40 -20.73 -9.71
N VAL A 432 -19.44 -20.08 -9.03
CA VAL A 432 -18.36 -20.76 -8.28
C VAL A 432 -18.96 -21.65 -7.19
N SER A 433 -19.84 -21.08 -6.38
CA SER A 433 -20.54 -21.80 -5.32
C SER A 433 -21.45 -22.92 -5.84
N PHE A 434 -22.04 -22.74 -7.03
CA PHE A 434 -22.84 -23.78 -7.66
C PHE A 434 -21.98 -24.99 -8.04
N VAL A 435 -20.80 -24.73 -8.62
CA VAL A 435 -19.82 -25.77 -8.96
C VAL A 435 -19.29 -26.47 -7.71
N GLU A 436 -18.89 -25.72 -6.68
CA GLU A 436 -18.33 -26.30 -5.45
C GLU A 436 -19.35 -27.18 -4.71
N ALA A 437 -20.58 -26.71 -4.53
CA ALA A 437 -21.66 -27.52 -3.96
C ALA A 437 -21.98 -28.74 -4.85
N GLY A 438 -21.90 -28.59 -6.18
CA GLY A 438 -22.19 -29.64 -7.14
C GLY A 438 -21.16 -30.75 -7.08
N VAL A 439 -19.87 -30.39 -7.11
CA VAL A 439 -18.75 -31.32 -6.97
C VAL A 439 -18.87 -32.12 -5.68
N TRP A 440 -19.14 -31.46 -4.55
CA TRP A 440 -19.31 -32.15 -3.27
C TRP A 440 -20.44 -33.18 -3.30
N VAL A 441 -21.62 -32.78 -3.78
CA VAL A 441 -22.82 -33.64 -3.78
C VAL A 441 -22.66 -34.79 -4.78
N VAL A 442 -22.19 -34.51 -6.00
CA VAL A 442 -22.00 -35.54 -7.02
C VAL A 442 -21.03 -36.62 -6.56
N LEU A 443 -19.94 -36.23 -5.89
CA LEU A 443 -18.98 -37.20 -5.35
C LEU A 443 -19.57 -37.98 -4.18
N THR A 444 -20.07 -37.28 -3.16
CA THR A 444 -20.36 -37.91 -1.86
C THR A 444 -21.71 -38.62 -1.80
N TYR A 445 -22.72 -38.17 -2.56
CA TYR A 445 -24.11 -38.51 -2.25
C TYR A 445 -24.41 -40.02 -2.29
N TYR A 446 -24.10 -40.66 -3.41
CA TYR A 446 -24.39 -42.08 -3.63
C TYR A 446 -23.37 -43.00 -2.95
N VAL A 447 -22.13 -42.55 -2.81
CA VAL A 447 -21.05 -43.33 -2.18
C VAL A 447 -21.23 -43.40 -0.66
N MET A 448 -21.73 -42.33 -0.04
CA MET A 448 -22.12 -42.33 1.37
C MET A 448 -23.45 -43.06 1.64
N GLY A 449 -24.23 -43.32 0.59
CA GLY A 449 -25.49 -44.04 0.69
C GLY A 449 -26.65 -43.20 1.21
N PHE A 450 -26.73 -41.90 0.90
CA PHE A 450 -27.93 -41.09 1.19
C PHE A 450 -29.16 -41.59 0.40
N ALA A 451 -30.36 -41.11 0.75
CA ALA A 451 -31.61 -41.60 0.17
C ALA A 451 -31.62 -41.50 -1.38
N PRO A 452 -31.78 -42.60 -2.14
CA PRO A 452 -31.45 -42.63 -3.57
C PRO A 452 -32.41 -41.88 -4.52
N SER A 453 -33.44 -41.19 -4.00
CA SER A 453 -34.40 -40.44 -4.81
C SER A 453 -33.76 -39.22 -5.48
N ALA A 454 -33.97 -39.07 -6.80
CA ALA A 454 -33.51 -37.91 -7.57
C ALA A 454 -34.01 -36.58 -6.99
N GLY A 455 -35.26 -36.53 -6.52
CA GLY A 455 -35.80 -35.33 -5.88
C GLY A 455 -35.06 -34.94 -4.59
N ARG A 456 -34.57 -35.92 -3.83
CA ARG A 456 -33.80 -35.70 -2.59
C ARG A 456 -32.37 -35.29 -2.88
N PHE A 457 -31.78 -35.83 -3.95
CA PHE A 457 -30.48 -35.39 -4.46
C PHE A 457 -30.49 -33.88 -4.76
N PHE A 458 -31.46 -33.41 -5.56
CA PHE A 458 -31.56 -31.99 -5.89
C PHE A 458 -31.91 -31.10 -4.70
N ARG A 459 -32.70 -31.61 -3.74
CA ARG A 459 -32.96 -30.90 -2.47
C ARG A 459 -31.70 -30.75 -1.62
N GLN A 460 -30.85 -31.78 -1.54
CA GLN A 460 -29.59 -31.71 -0.81
C GLN A 460 -28.58 -30.79 -1.52
N PHE A 461 -28.52 -30.85 -2.84
CA PHE A 461 -27.74 -29.90 -3.65
C PHE A 461 -28.17 -28.45 -3.39
N LEU A 462 -29.48 -28.17 -3.44
CA LEU A 462 -30.03 -26.84 -3.15
C LEU A 462 -29.67 -26.38 -1.72
N ALA A 463 -29.76 -27.27 -0.73
CA ALA A 463 -29.42 -26.96 0.66
C ALA A 463 -27.94 -26.59 0.84
N PHE A 464 -27.02 -27.36 0.26
CA PHE A 464 -25.59 -27.04 0.32
C PHE A 464 -25.24 -25.80 -0.50
N PHE A 465 -25.82 -25.62 -1.68
CA PHE A 465 -25.63 -24.41 -2.48
C PHE A 465 -26.09 -23.15 -1.73
N ALA A 466 -27.31 -23.18 -1.14
CA ALA A 466 -27.82 -22.06 -0.36
C ALA A 466 -26.95 -21.78 0.88
N THR A 467 -26.48 -22.84 1.56
CA THR A 467 -25.57 -22.69 2.71
C THR A 467 -24.24 -22.08 2.31
N HIS A 468 -23.67 -22.52 1.19
CA HIS A 468 -22.40 -22.00 0.69
C HIS A 468 -22.53 -20.52 0.31
N GLN A 469 -23.62 -20.14 -0.38
CA GLN A 469 -23.94 -18.74 -0.66
C GLN A 469 -24.04 -17.88 0.61
N MET A 470 -24.74 -18.38 1.62
CA MET A 470 -24.85 -17.71 2.92
C MET A 470 -23.49 -17.54 3.59
N ALA A 471 -22.65 -18.57 3.61
CA ALA A 471 -21.31 -18.52 4.19
C ALA A 471 -20.43 -17.49 3.48
N MET A 472 -20.42 -17.52 2.14
CA MET A 472 -19.68 -16.56 1.32
C MET A 472 -20.14 -15.12 1.58
N ALA A 473 -21.46 -14.89 1.70
CA ALA A 473 -22.01 -13.56 2.02
C ALA A 473 -21.62 -13.08 3.42
N LEU A 474 -21.68 -13.95 4.43
CA LEU A 474 -21.26 -13.66 5.80
C LEU A 474 -19.78 -13.27 5.88
N PHE A 475 -18.89 -14.08 5.31
CA PHE A 475 -17.44 -13.82 5.39
C PHE A 475 -17.00 -12.64 4.54
N ARG A 476 -17.67 -12.37 3.41
CA ARG A 476 -17.47 -11.14 2.64
C ARG A 476 -17.87 -9.90 3.44
N PHE A 477 -19.01 -9.95 4.13
CA PHE A 477 -19.45 -8.88 5.03
C PHE A 477 -18.46 -8.64 6.17
N LEU A 478 -18.00 -9.70 6.86
CA LEU A 478 -16.99 -9.59 7.91
C LEU A 478 -15.68 -9.00 7.37
N GLY A 479 -15.27 -9.37 6.16
CA GLY A 479 -14.07 -8.83 5.51
C GLY A 479 -14.16 -7.33 5.29
N ALA A 480 -15.33 -6.84 4.86
CA ALA A 480 -15.58 -5.41 4.65
C ALA A 480 -15.53 -4.58 5.96
N ILE A 481 -15.92 -5.17 7.10
CA ILE A 481 -15.88 -4.49 8.41
C ILE A 481 -14.47 -4.51 9.01
N LEU A 482 -13.86 -5.69 9.07
CA LEU A 482 -12.68 -5.92 9.91
C LEU A 482 -11.40 -5.36 9.29
N LYS A 483 -11.33 -5.27 7.95
CA LYS A 483 -10.32 -4.56 7.12
C LYS A 483 -8.84 -4.92 7.33
N SER A 484 -8.47 -5.57 8.44
CA SER A 484 -7.16 -6.10 8.77
C SER A 484 -7.21 -7.62 8.71
N MET A 485 -6.24 -8.22 8.01
CA MET A 485 -6.16 -9.67 7.82
C MET A 485 -6.06 -10.44 9.15
N VAL A 486 -5.31 -9.90 10.12
CA VAL A 486 -5.10 -10.53 11.44
C VAL A 486 -6.37 -10.52 12.27
N VAL A 487 -6.99 -9.34 12.41
CA VAL A 487 -8.24 -9.17 13.17
C VAL A 487 -9.36 -9.99 12.54
N ALA A 488 -9.44 -9.96 11.20
CA ALA A 488 -10.43 -10.70 10.45
C ALA A 488 -10.32 -12.21 10.67
N ASN A 489 -9.13 -12.79 10.58
CA ASN A 489 -8.95 -14.23 10.81
C ASN A 489 -9.40 -14.66 12.20
N THR A 490 -8.93 -13.97 13.24
CA THR A 490 -9.25 -14.30 14.63
C THR A 490 -10.75 -14.21 14.88
N PHE A 491 -11.36 -13.08 14.50
CA PHE A 491 -12.78 -12.85 14.71
C PHE A 491 -13.66 -13.73 13.81
N GLY A 492 -13.27 -13.95 12.56
CA GLY A 492 -13.98 -14.83 11.64
C GLY A 492 -14.02 -16.28 12.14
N MET A 493 -12.91 -16.81 12.65
CA MET A 493 -12.87 -18.15 13.26
C MET A 493 -13.75 -18.23 14.53
N PHE A 494 -13.77 -17.17 15.33
CA PHE A 494 -14.66 -17.08 16.49
C PHE A 494 -16.14 -17.08 16.10
N VAL A 495 -16.53 -16.33 15.07
CA VAL A 495 -17.91 -16.34 14.53
C VAL A 495 -18.26 -17.73 13.99
N GLN A 496 -17.35 -18.38 13.26
CA GLN A 496 -17.55 -19.75 12.77
C GLN A 496 -17.80 -20.73 13.92
N LEU A 497 -17.02 -20.64 15.01
CA LEU A 497 -17.19 -21.48 16.20
C LEU A 497 -18.59 -21.30 16.82
N ILE A 498 -19.06 -20.05 16.96
CA ILE A 498 -20.41 -19.77 17.48
C ILE A 498 -21.48 -20.41 16.60
N ILE A 499 -21.36 -20.26 15.27
CA ILE A 499 -22.31 -20.83 14.32
C ILE A 499 -22.36 -22.37 14.44
N PHE A 500 -21.20 -23.02 14.66
CA PHE A 500 -21.11 -24.46 14.86
C PHE A 500 -21.76 -24.93 16.17
N ILE A 501 -21.50 -24.25 17.29
CA ILE A 501 -22.07 -24.59 18.61
C ILE A 501 -23.60 -24.55 18.56
N PHE A 502 -24.14 -23.48 17.95
CA PHE A 502 -25.58 -23.25 17.85
C PHE A 502 -26.23 -23.84 16.59
N GLY A 503 -25.51 -24.68 15.84
CA GLY A 503 -26.00 -25.32 14.62
C GLY A 503 -26.97 -26.50 14.84
N GLY A 504 -27.22 -26.90 16.10
CA GLY A 504 -28.13 -28.00 16.45
C GLY A 504 -27.53 -29.41 16.40
N PHE A 505 -26.23 -29.54 16.10
CA PHE A 505 -25.49 -30.81 16.18
C PHE A 505 -24.78 -30.98 17.53
N ILE A 506 -23.99 -29.98 17.94
CA ILE A 506 -23.20 -30.04 19.18
C ILE A 506 -24.11 -29.93 20.41
N ILE A 507 -24.99 -28.93 20.41
CA ILE A 507 -25.98 -28.72 21.46
C ILE A 507 -27.38 -28.83 20.83
N PRO A 508 -28.20 -29.83 21.23
CA PRO A 508 -29.60 -29.92 20.86
C PRO A 508 -30.38 -28.69 21.34
N ARG A 509 -31.45 -28.33 20.62
CA ARG A 509 -32.24 -27.14 20.95
C ARG A 509 -32.81 -27.16 22.37
N GLY A 510 -33.29 -28.32 22.83
CA GLY A 510 -33.91 -28.49 24.15
C GLY A 510 -32.94 -28.32 25.32
N ASP A 511 -31.64 -28.56 25.10
CA ASP A 511 -30.59 -28.44 26.11
C ASP A 511 -30.10 -26.99 26.28
N ILE A 512 -30.42 -26.11 25.33
CA ILE A 512 -30.05 -24.69 25.38
C ILE A 512 -30.94 -23.99 26.40
N ARG A 513 -30.31 -23.33 27.38
CA ARG A 513 -31.01 -22.54 28.39
C ARG A 513 -31.89 -21.45 27.75
N PRO A 514 -33.08 -21.16 28.30
CA PRO A 514 -34.03 -20.23 27.68
C PRO A 514 -33.47 -18.83 27.35
N TRP A 515 -32.50 -18.32 28.12
CA TRP A 515 -31.89 -17.00 27.86
C TRP A 515 -30.82 -16.99 26.75
N TRP A 516 -30.37 -18.16 26.28
CA TRP A 516 -29.45 -18.31 25.13
C TRP A 516 -30.13 -18.85 23.86
N ILE A 517 -31.41 -19.20 23.92
CA ILE A 517 -32.11 -19.83 22.80
C ILE A 517 -32.16 -18.95 21.53
N TRP A 518 -32.07 -17.64 21.68
CA TRP A 518 -32.02 -16.71 20.54
C TRP A 518 -30.77 -16.93 19.67
N ALA A 519 -29.64 -17.36 20.24
CA ALA A 519 -28.42 -17.64 19.48
C ALA A 519 -28.58 -18.85 18.54
N TYR A 520 -29.40 -19.83 18.93
CA TYR A 520 -29.80 -20.94 18.08
C TYR A 520 -30.61 -20.48 16.87
N TRP A 521 -31.60 -19.61 17.08
CA TRP A 521 -32.42 -19.06 15.99
C TRP A 521 -31.69 -18.06 15.10
N ALA A 522 -30.67 -17.40 15.64
CA ALA A 522 -29.79 -16.50 14.90
C ALA A 522 -28.73 -17.25 14.07
N SER A 523 -28.45 -18.52 14.37
CA SER A 523 -27.45 -19.33 13.65
C SER A 523 -28.00 -19.79 12.29
N PRO A 524 -27.40 -19.38 11.16
CA PRO A 524 -27.82 -19.86 9.84
C PRO A 524 -27.63 -21.37 9.66
N MET A 525 -26.63 -21.96 10.34
CA MET A 525 -26.31 -23.37 10.26
C MET A 525 -27.43 -24.26 10.80
N MET A 526 -28.18 -23.80 11.81
CA MET A 526 -29.34 -24.53 12.34
C MET A 526 -30.36 -24.83 11.25
N TYR A 527 -30.66 -23.84 10.40
CA TYR A 527 -31.61 -24.00 9.30
C TYR A 527 -31.06 -24.97 8.26
N SER A 528 -29.78 -24.83 7.89
CA SER A 528 -29.14 -25.77 6.97
C SER A 528 -29.12 -27.21 7.48
N GLN A 529 -28.83 -27.41 8.77
CA GLN A 529 -28.85 -28.72 9.42
C GLN A 529 -30.26 -29.33 9.42
N ASN A 530 -31.28 -28.51 9.68
CA ASN A 530 -32.68 -28.94 9.57
C ASN A 530 -33.05 -29.31 8.12
N ALA A 531 -32.61 -28.55 7.12
CA ALA A 531 -32.92 -28.84 5.71
C ALA A 531 -32.35 -30.20 5.26
N ILE A 532 -31.05 -30.43 5.47
CA ILE A 532 -30.43 -31.72 5.12
C ILE A 532 -30.96 -32.86 6.01
N SER A 533 -31.23 -32.52 7.28
CA SER A 533 -31.97 -33.27 8.31
C SER A 533 -33.21 -33.99 7.78
N VAL A 534 -34.18 -33.14 7.48
CA VAL A 534 -35.53 -33.46 6.99
C VAL A 534 -35.46 -34.17 5.65
N ASN A 535 -34.59 -33.71 4.75
CA ASN A 535 -34.43 -34.30 3.42
C ASN A 535 -33.92 -35.74 3.45
N GLU A 536 -33.19 -36.15 4.49
CA GLU A 536 -32.73 -37.53 4.65
C GLU A 536 -33.73 -38.37 5.44
N PHE A 537 -34.05 -37.96 6.67
CA PHE A 537 -34.80 -38.80 7.62
C PHE A 537 -36.30 -38.93 7.32
N LEU A 538 -36.90 -38.08 6.47
CA LEU A 538 -38.28 -38.30 6.00
C LEU A 538 -38.36 -39.28 4.80
N ALA A 539 -37.28 -39.99 4.46
CA ALA A 539 -37.28 -40.92 3.33
C ALA A 539 -38.09 -42.17 3.64
N SER A 540 -38.63 -42.80 2.60
CA SER A 540 -39.38 -44.06 2.71
C SER A 540 -38.56 -45.15 3.42
N ARG A 541 -37.23 -45.14 3.29
CA ARG A 541 -36.33 -46.07 4.00
C ARG A 541 -36.31 -45.91 5.52
N TRP A 542 -36.75 -44.77 6.04
CA TRP A 542 -36.87 -44.46 7.47
C TRP A 542 -38.33 -44.46 7.94
N ALA A 543 -39.27 -44.88 7.08
CA ALA A 543 -40.69 -44.96 7.38
C ALA A 543 -41.09 -46.24 8.14
N THR A 544 -40.11 -46.99 8.66
CA THR A 544 -40.36 -48.12 9.55
C THR A 544 -41.07 -47.66 10.83
N PRO A 545 -42.04 -48.45 11.36
CA PRO A 545 -42.70 -48.12 12.61
C PRO A 545 -41.69 -47.97 13.75
N ASN A 546 -41.89 -46.94 14.57
CA ASN A 546 -41.05 -46.75 15.75
C ASN A 546 -41.43 -47.77 16.84
N ASN A 547 -40.47 -48.59 17.26
CA ASN A 547 -40.66 -49.58 18.34
C ASN A 547 -40.23 -49.05 19.72
N ASP A 548 -39.69 -47.84 19.79
CA ASP A 548 -39.23 -47.22 21.04
C ASP A 548 -40.37 -46.38 21.68
N PRO A 549 -40.93 -46.79 22.83
CA PRO A 549 -42.02 -46.09 23.50
C PRO A 549 -41.58 -44.78 24.18
N THR A 550 -40.28 -44.50 24.27
CA THR A 550 -39.76 -43.28 24.92
C THR A 550 -39.91 -42.03 24.05
N ILE A 551 -39.99 -42.21 22.72
CA ILE A 551 -40.10 -41.11 21.75
C ILE A 551 -41.44 -41.24 21.02
N ASP A 552 -42.36 -40.33 21.32
CA ASP A 552 -43.65 -40.24 20.65
C ASP A 552 -43.49 -39.76 19.19
N ALA A 553 -43.28 -40.70 18.28
CA ALA A 553 -43.15 -40.46 16.84
C ALA A 553 -43.61 -41.70 16.04
N PRO A 554 -44.29 -41.51 14.90
CA PRO A 554 -44.90 -42.63 14.16
C PRO A 554 -43.90 -43.43 13.31
N THR A 555 -42.75 -42.86 12.97
CA THR A 555 -41.72 -43.51 12.15
C THR A 555 -40.34 -43.32 12.76
N VAL A 556 -39.41 -44.26 12.51
CA VAL A 556 -38.01 -44.16 12.97
C VAL A 556 -37.36 -42.84 12.55
N GLY A 557 -37.60 -42.39 11.31
CA GLY A 557 -37.09 -41.11 10.82
C GLY A 557 -37.58 -39.89 11.62
N LYS A 558 -38.86 -39.86 11.98
CA LYS A 558 -39.42 -38.79 12.83
C LYS A 558 -38.95 -38.91 14.28
N ALA A 559 -38.71 -40.12 14.77
CA ALA A 559 -38.12 -40.34 16.09
C ALA A 559 -36.69 -39.78 16.16
N ILE A 560 -35.87 -39.99 15.12
CA ILE A 560 -34.51 -39.42 15.01
C ILE A 560 -34.54 -37.89 14.97
N LEU A 561 -35.45 -37.28 14.20
CA LEU A 561 -35.59 -35.83 14.14
C LEU A 561 -36.04 -35.24 15.48
N LYS A 562 -37.01 -35.88 16.14
CA LYS A 562 -37.56 -35.44 17.43
C LYS A 562 -36.55 -35.58 18.57
N SER A 563 -35.72 -36.63 18.57
CA SER A 563 -34.68 -36.82 19.60
C SER A 563 -33.54 -35.80 19.52
N ARG A 564 -33.39 -35.11 18.40
CA ARG A 564 -32.41 -34.03 18.17
C ARG A 564 -33.05 -32.64 18.16
N ASP A 565 -34.33 -32.53 18.52
CA ASP A 565 -35.14 -31.30 18.47
C ASP A 565 -35.15 -30.59 17.10
N LEU A 566 -35.09 -31.36 16.01
CA LEU A 566 -35.17 -30.87 14.64
C LEU A 566 -36.61 -30.86 14.12
N PHE A 567 -36.84 -30.15 13.02
CA PHE A 567 -38.16 -30.12 12.36
C PHE A 567 -38.56 -31.53 11.89
N THR A 568 -39.81 -31.92 12.16
CA THR A 568 -40.34 -33.26 11.86
C THR A 568 -41.27 -33.30 10.66
N GLY A 569 -41.63 -32.14 10.10
CA GLY A 569 -42.50 -31.99 8.94
C GLY A 569 -41.75 -31.63 7.67
N ASP A 570 -42.28 -32.03 6.51
CA ASP A 570 -41.71 -31.71 5.19
C ASP A 570 -41.64 -30.19 4.93
N TRP A 571 -42.53 -29.41 5.53
CA TRP A 571 -42.49 -27.94 5.48
C TRP A 571 -41.20 -27.35 6.06
N GLY A 572 -40.55 -28.06 6.99
CA GLY A 572 -39.31 -27.66 7.63
C GLY A 572 -38.16 -27.49 6.64
N PHE A 573 -38.14 -28.27 5.56
CA PHE A 573 -37.14 -28.13 4.49
C PHE A 573 -37.23 -26.75 3.84
N TRP A 574 -38.41 -26.37 3.36
CA TRP A 574 -38.60 -25.10 2.64
C TRP A 574 -38.48 -23.89 3.54
N LEU A 575 -38.93 -23.99 4.80
CA LEU A 575 -38.70 -22.92 5.78
C LEU A 575 -37.19 -22.69 5.98
N SER A 576 -36.42 -23.77 6.17
CA SER A 576 -34.98 -23.67 6.33
C SER A 576 -34.29 -23.06 5.13
N ILE A 577 -34.64 -23.48 3.90
CA ILE A 577 -34.09 -22.88 2.68
C ILE A 577 -34.44 -21.39 2.59
N GLY A 578 -35.69 -21.02 2.87
CA GLY A 578 -36.13 -19.64 2.89
C GLY A 578 -35.34 -18.79 3.90
N ALA A 579 -35.10 -19.32 5.10
CA ALA A 579 -34.32 -18.65 6.14
C ALA A 579 -32.85 -18.45 5.71
N VAL A 580 -32.20 -19.47 5.15
CA VAL A 580 -30.80 -19.38 4.67
C VAL A 580 -30.67 -18.38 3.50
N ILE A 581 -31.65 -18.33 2.59
CA ILE A 581 -31.70 -17.31 1.55
C ILE A 581 -31.90 -15.91 2.16
N GLY A 582 -32.76 -15.79 3.16
CA GLY A 582 -32.95 -14.55 3.92
C GLY A 582 -31.65 -14.04 4.55
N PHE A 583 -30.87 -14.91 5.20
CA PHE A 583 -29.55 -14.57 5.73
C PHE A 583 -28.57 -14.17 4.62
N THR A 584 -28.56 -14.87 3.49
CA THR A 584 -27.73 -14.51 2.32
C THR A 584 -28.04 -13.09 1.85
N ILE A 585 -29.32 -12.73 1.71
CA ILE A 585 -29.75 -11.39 1.29
C ILE A 585 -29.34 -10.35 2.34
N LEU A 586 -29.59 -10.64 3.63
CA LEU A 586 -29.23 -9.75 4.74
C LEU A 586 -27.72 -9.43 4.74
N PHE A 587 -26.85 -10.45 4.70
CA PHE A 587 -25.41 -10.23 4.72
C PHE A 587 -24.90 -9.52 3.47
N ASN A 588 -25.49 -9.77 2.30
CA ASN A 588 -25.15 -9.03 1.08
C ASN A 588 -25.58 -7.54 1.16
N ILE A 589 -26.74 -7.24 1.73
CA ILE A 589 -27.17 -5.84 1.97
C ILE A 589 -26.21 -5.17 2.95
N LEU A 590 -25.90 -5.84 4.07
CA LEU A 590 -24.96 -5.31 5.07
C LEU A 590 -23.55 -5.10 4.47
N TYR A 591 -23.11 -5.98 3.58
CA TYR A 591 -21.88 -5.82 2.82
C TYR A 591 -21.90 -4.57 1.92
N LEU A 592 -22.98 -4.35 1.17
CA LEU A 592 -23.13 -3.15 0.33
C LEU A 592 -23.16 -1.86 1.17
N LEU A 593 -23.83 -1.89 2.32
CA LEU A 593 -23.85 -0.77 3.28
C LEU A 593 -22.45 -0.53 3.84
N ALA A 594 -21.73 -1.58 4.23
CA ALA A 594 -20.36 -1.49 4.73
C ALA A 594 -19.43 -0.82 3.70
N LEU A 595 -19.46 -1.25 2.43
CA LEU A 595 -18.67 -0.62 1.36
C LEU A 595 -19.03 0.85 1.10
N THR A 596 -20.30 1.20 1.29
CA THR A 596 -20.80 2.56 1.02
C THR A 596 -20.43 3.54 2.14
N TYR A 597 -20.54 3.12 3.40
CA TYR A 597 -20.44 4.02 4.55
C TYR A 597 -19.13 3.95 5.34
N LEU A 598 -18.41 2.81 5.30
CA LEU A 598 -17.17 2.70 6.07
C LEU A 598 -16.02 3.46 5.38
N SER A 599 -15.22 4.17 6.16
CA SER A 599 -13.96 4.77 5.71
C SER A 599 -12.84 3.72 5.63
N PRO A 600 -11.78 3.95 4.84
CA PRO A 600 -10.55 3.14 4.91
C PRO A 600 -9.97 3.13 6.34
N SER A 601 -9.32 2.04 6.74
CA SER A 601 -8.71 1.91 8.07
C SER A 601 -7.58 2.91 8.27
N GLY A 602 -7.63 3.64 9.39
CA GLY A 602 -6.53 4.29 10.09
C GLY A 602 -5.52 5.10 9.25
N ARG A 603 -5.74 6.41 9.12
CA ARG A 603 -4.63 7.37 9.01
C ARG A 603 -4.29 7.79 10.44
N SER A 604 -3.25 7.22 11.03
CA SER A 604 -2.70 7.81 12.26
C SER A 604 -1.75 8.93 11.83
N ASN A 605 -2.01 10.13 12.35
CA ASN A 605 -1.14 11.28 12.15
C ASN A 605 0.26 10.89 12.63
N THR A 606 1.27 11.07 11.79
CA THR A 606 2.68 11.01 12.19
C THR A 606 2.85 11.83 13.46
N LEU A 607 3.25 11.16 14.54
CA LEU A 607 3.61 11.79 15.81
C LEU A 607 4.68 12.84 15.49
N VAL A 608 4.29 14.11 15.49
CA VAL A 608 5.24 15.22 15.51
C VAL A 608 5.92 15.12 16.86
N SER A 609 7.23 14.93 16.84
CA SER A 609 8.07 15.01 18.04
C SER A 609 7.94 16.42 18.61
N ASP A 610 7.20 16.55 19.71
CA ASP A 610 7.21 17.76 20.55
C ASP A 610 8.59 17.88 21.20
N GLU A 611 9.58 18.41 20.47
CA GLU A 611 10.94 18.63 20.99
C GLU A 611 11.10 19.94 21.81
N GLU A 612 10.06 20.76 22.02
CA GLU A 612 10.29 22.13 22.53
C GLU A 612 9.57 22.55 23.82
N ASN A 613 9.02 21.65 24.65
CA ASN A 613 8.33 22.07 25.89
C ASN A 613 8.98 21.68 27.25
N GLU A 614 10.19 21.12 27.31
CA GLU A 614 10.80 20.75 28.62
C GLU A 614 11.82 21.74 29.21
N ASN A 615 12.07 22.89 28.60
CA ASN A 615 13.07 23.86 29.12
C ASN A 615 12.49 25.15 29.70
N GLY A 616 11.39 25.08 30.44
CA GLY A 616 10.87 26.29 31.05
C GLY A 616 9.72 26.14 32.04
N THR A 617 9.89 25.36 33.12
CA THR A 617 9.40 25.66 34.48
C THR A 617 9.42 24.38 35.33
N ASN A 618 10.30 24.34 36.34
CA ASN A 618 10.09 23.71 37.65
C ASN A 618 11.39 23.82 38.46
N LYS A 619 11.71 25.06 38.84
CA LYS A 619 12.41 25.30 40.09
C LYS A 619 11.33 25.54 41.14
N GLU A 620 11.54 24.93 42.29
CA GLU A 620 10.80 25.04 43.56
C GLU A 620 9.81 23.92 43.86
N GLN A 621 9.99 23.40 45.09
CA GLN A 621 9.17 22.44 45.84
C GLN A 621 9.40 20.94 45.56
N MET A 622 10.35 20.35 46.28
CA MET A 622 10.02 19.55 47.47
C MET A 622 11.30 18.92 48.06
N SER A 623 11.69 19.44 49.22
CA SER A 623 12.58 18.82 50.18
C SER A 623 11.82 17.88 51.12
N GLU A 624 12.53 16.87 51.62
CA GLU A 624 12.24 15.98 52.77
C GLU A 624 11.24 14.82 52.59
N ALA A 625 11.77 13.60 52.44
CA ALA A 625 11.63 12.53 53.45
C ALA A 625 12.52 11.32 53.11
N SER A 626 13.33 10.94 54.09
CA SER A 626 14.34 9.86 54.14
C SER A 626 13.77 8.44 54.27
N VAL A 627 14.50 7.41 53.81
CA VAL A 627 15.14 6.33 54.64
C VAL A 627 15.46 5.03 53.83
N SER A 628 16.70 4.54 54.03
CA SER A 628 17.24 3.16 53.89
C SER A 628 17.49 2.59 52.49
N SER A 629 18.57 1.84 52.19
CA SER A 629 19.79 1.46 52.92
C SER A 629 20.72 0.66 51.99
N THR A 630 22.03 0.85 52.17
CA THR A 630 23.14 -0.12 51.95
C THR A 630 23.52 -0.58 50.54
N MET A 631 24.64 -0.01 50.07
CA MET A 631 25.68 -0.69 49.27
C MET A 631 26.63 -1.48 50.19
N PRO A 632 27.31 -2.52 49.69
CA PRO A 632 28.64 -2.89 50.18
C PRO A 632 29.72 -2.55 49.15
N SER A 633 30.69 -1.79 49.65
CA SER A 633 31.98 -1.46 49.07
C SER A 633 32.99 -2.61 49.12
N SER A 634 33.84 -2.76 48.10
CA SER A 634 35.24 -3.16 48.29
C SER A 634 36.10 -2.87 47.04
N ILE A 635 36.93 -1.83 47.11
CA ILE A 635 38.12 -1.63 46.28
C ILE A 635 39.29 -1.39 47.25
N PRO A 636 40.44 -2.07 47.13
CA PRO A 636 41.65 -1.65 47.82
C PRO A 636 42.42 -0.62 47.01
N MET A 637 42.84 0.42 47.71
CA MET A 637 43.67 1.54 47.26
C MET A 637 45.15 1.15 47.27
N VAL A 638 45.89 1.41 46.19
CA VAL A 638 47.36 1.55 46.19
C VAL A 638 47.78 2.74 45.32
N SER A 639 48.84 3.38 45.79
CA SER A 639 49.34 4.74 45.67
C SER A 639 49.94 5.20 44.33
N THR A 640 49.71 6.50 44.07
CA THR A 640 50.55 7.54 43.42
C THR A 640 51.84 7.16 42.68
N GLY A 641 51.92 7.62 41.43
CA GLY A 641 53.16 7.91 40.70
C GLY A 641 52.86 8.77 39.46
N ALA A 642 53.29 10.02 39.47
CA ALA A 642 53.17 10.95 38.33
C ALA A 642 54.14 10.57 37.21
N LYS A 643 53.69 10.63 35.94
CA LYS A 643 54.50 11.01 34.76
C LYS A 643 53.64 11.16 33.49
N GLU A 644 53.75 12.38 32.94
CA GLU A 644 53.84 12.77 31.53
C GLU A 644 52.73 12.43 30.51
N ALA A 645 52.36 13.50 29.81
CA ALA A 645 51.39 13.57 28.74
C ALA A 645 51.76 12.70 27.54
N THR A 646 50.77 11.97 27.02
CA THR A 646 50.64 11.71 25.59
C THR A 646 49.15 11.76 25.22
N ASN A 647 48.82 12.69 24.32
CA ASN A 647 47.53 12.78 23.66
C ASN A 647 47.15 11.42 23.05
N ARG A 648 46.06 10.81 23.52
CA ARG A 648 45.34 9.78 22.77
C ARG A 648 43.97 10.34 22.38
N PRO A 649 43.58 10.26 21.10
CA PRO A 649 42.23 10.62 20.71
C PRO A 649 41.26 9.62 21.36
N THR A 650 40.17 10.13 21.89
CA THR A 650 39.02 9.37 22.39
C THR A 650 38.44 8.50 21.27
N GLN A 651 38.96 7.27 21.12
CA GLN A 651 38.26 6.20 20.42
C GLN A 651 37.08 5.79 21.30
N SER A 652 35.87 6.08 20.83
CA SER A 652 34.65 5.41 21.28
C SER A 652 34.91 3.90 21.26
N ARG A 653 34.91 3.26 22.44
CA ARG A 653 35.06 1.80 22.55
C ARG A 653 33.74 1.19 22.07
N THR A 654 33.73 0.69 20.84
CA THR A 654 32.63 -0.14 20.33
C THR A 654 32.49 -1.40 21.19
N THR A 655 31.28 -1.72 21.65
CA THR A 655 31.01 -2.79 22.64
C THR A 655 31.38 -4.17 22.10
N LEU A 656 31.24 -4.38 20.79
CA LEU A 656 31.70 -5.57 20.08
C LEU A 656 32.78 -5.21 19.05
N PRO A 657 33.94 -5.90 19.05
CA PRO A 657 34.97 -5.66 18.05
C PRO A 657 34.55 -6.21 16.68
N PHE A 658 34.94 -5.52 15.61
CA PHE A 658 34.89 -6.04 14.24
C PHE A 658 36.22 -5.74 13.53
N GLN A 659 36.53 -6.49 12.47
CA GLN A 659 37.73 -6.25 11.67
C GLN A 659 37.35 -5.42 10.42
N PRO A 660 37.98 -4.26 10.19
CA PRO A 660 37.83 -3.52 8.94
C PRO A 660 38.32 -4.34 7.74
N LEU A 661 37.50 -4.52 6.70
CA LEU A 661 37.82 -5.34 5.52
C LEU A 661 37.63 -4.56 4.22
N SER A 662 38.61 -4.60 3.32
CA SER A 662 38.50 -4.01 1.97
C SER A 662 37.92 -5.03 0.98
N LEU A 663 37.07 -4.60 0.06
CA LEU A 663 36.52 -5.43 -1.02
C LEU A 663 37.15 -5.01 -2.35
N SER A 664 37.77 -5.90 -3.10
CA SER A 664 38.24 -5.63 -4.46
C SER A 664 37.63 -6.59 -5.46
N PHE A 665 37.36 -6.10 -6.67
CA PHE A 665 36.76 -6.87 -7.73
C PHE A 665 37.39 -6.49 -9.08
N ASN A 666 37.70 -7.48 -9.90
CA ASN A 666 38.38 -7.30 -11.18
C ASN A 666 37.67 -8.07 -12.28
N HIS A 667 37.49 -7.40 -13.42
CA HIS A 667 36.90 -7.94 -14.65
C HIS A 667 35.54 -8.61 -14.43
N ILE A 668 34.68 -7.96 -13.62
CA ILE A 668 33.35 -8.48 -13.32
C ILE A 668 32.46 -8.35 -14.54
N ASN A 669 32.00 -9.48 -15.02
CA ASN A 669 31.02 -9.59 -16.08
C ASN A 669 29.82 -10.39 -15.58
N TYR A 670 28.61 -9.94 -15.95
CA TYR A 670 27.38 -10.61 -15.55
C TYR A 670 26.43 -10.74 -16.73
N TRP A 671 25.99 -11.98 -16.98
CA TRP A 671 25.04 -12.32 -18.03
C TRP A 671 23.80 -12.95 -17.44
N VAL A 672 22.65 -12.61 -18.02
CA VAL A 672 21.35 -13.23 -17.73
C VAL A 672 20.83 -13.87 -19.01
N ASP A 673 20.10 -14.98 -18.88
CA ASP A 673 19.43 -15.57 -20.04
C ASP A 673 18.44 -14.57 -20.65
N MET A 674 18.39 -14.52 -21.99
CA MET A 674 17.53 -13.56 -22.67
C MET A 674 16.06 -13.77 -22.27
N PRO A 675 15.39 -12.73 -21.72
CA PRO A 675 13.98 -12.81 -21.37
C PRO A 675 13.12 -13.22 -22.56
N ALA A 676 12.06 -13.99 -22.32
CA ALA A 676 11.16 -14.46 -23.38
C ALA A 676 10.57 -13.29 -24.21
N GLU A 677 10.26 -12.18 -23.54
CA GLU A 677 9.73 -10.95 -24.13
C GLU A 677 10.67 -10.32 -25.17
N MET A 678 11.98 -10.33 -24.91
CA MET A 678 12.98 -9.77 -25.86
C MET A 678 13.26 -10.72 -27.02
N LYS A 679 13.14 -12.04 -26.82
CA LYS A 679 13.22 -13.00 -27.93
C LYS A 679 12.07 -12.81 -28.92
N GLU A 680 10.87 -12.49 -28.44
CA GLU A 680 9.71 -12.19 -29.29
C GLU A 680 9.87 -10.87 -30.09
N GLN A 681 10.63 -9.91 -29.57
CA GLN A 681 10.98 -8.66 -30.26
C GLN A 681 12.11 -8.82 -31.30
N GLY A 682 12.59 -10.03 -31.54
CA GLY A 682 13.55 -10.34 -32.62
C GLY A 682 15.03 -10.30 -32.23
N PHE A 683 15.36 -10.25 -30.94
CA PHE A 683 16.75 -10.35 -30.49
C PHE A 683 17.27 -11.79 -30.62
N THR A 684 18.36 -11.98 -31.37
CA THR A 684 18.94 -13.30 -31.71
C THR A 684 19.96 -13.82 -30.70
N GLU A 685 20.39 -12.99 -29.76
CA GLU A 685 21.36 -13.37 -28.73
C GLU A 685 20.73 -14.31 -27.69
N SER A 686 21.53 -15.21 -27.12
CA SER A 686 21.06 -16.17 -26.12
C SER A 686 21.13 -15.63 -24.69
N ARG A 687 22.03 -14.66 -24.44
CA ARG A 687 22.29 -14.07 -23.12
C ARG A 687 22.44 -12.55 -23.24
N LEU A 688 21.82 -11.83 -22.33
CA LEU A 688 21.96 -10.38 -22.16
C LEU A 688 23.12 -10.11 -21.21
N GLN A 689 24.12 -9.34 -21.66
CA GLN A 689 25.17 -8.85 -20.78
C GLN A 689 24.70 -7.59 -20.05
N LEU A 690 24.70 -7.64 -18.71
CA LEU A 690 24.28 -6.52 -17.86
C LEU A 690 25.45 -5.76 -17.25
N LEU A 691 26.56 -6.45 -16.97
CA LEU A 691 27.80 -5.84 -16.48
C LEU A 691 28.93 -6.24 -17.43
N SER A 692 29.72 -5.25 -17.86
CA SER A 692 30.82 -5.43 -18.80
C SER A 692 32.13 -4.94 -18.19
N ASP A 693 33.02 -5.88 -17.94
CA ASP A 693 34.42 -5.67 -17.51
C ASP A 693 34.63 -4.69 -16.35
N ILE A 694 33.78 -4.78 -15.32
CA ILE A 694 33.79 -3.81 -14.23
C ILE A 694 34.86 -4.18 -13.19
N SER A 695 35.75 -3.22 -12.88
CA SER A 695 36.81 -3.38 -11.88
C SER A 695 36.80 -2.24 -10.86
N GLY A 696 37.17 -2.53 -9.61
CA GLY A 696 37.20 -1.54 -8.53
C GLY A 696 37.53 -2.12 -7.16
N ALA A 697 37.68 -1.24 -6.16
CA ALA A 697 37.86 -1.63 -4.76
C ALA A 697 37.14 -0.70 -3.77
N PHE A 698 36.67 -1.19 -2.64
CA PHE A 698 36.07 -0.41 -1.55
C PHE A 698 36.94 -0.54 -0.30
N ARG A 699 37.19 0.59 0.36
CA ARG A 699 38.15 0.69 1.46
C ARG A 699 37.42 0.94 2.79
N PRO A 700 37.95 0.43 3.92
CA PRO A 700 37.37 0.73 5.21
C PRO A 700 37.53 2.20 5.58
N GLY A 701 36.51 2.77 6.25
CA GLY A 701 36.49 4.17 6.66
C GLY A 701 36.29 5.17 5.53
N VAL A 702 35.97 4.69 4.31
CA VAL A 702 35.66 5.50 3.13
C VAL A 702 34.21 5.26 2.75
N LEU A 703 33.43 6.34 2.62
CA LEU A 703 32.07 6.27 2.11
C LEU A 703 32.09 6.36 0.57
N THR A 704 31.85 5.23 -0.09
CA THR A 704 31.84 5.17 -1.56
C THR A 704 30.42 5.25 -2.12
N ALA A 705 30.19 6.17 -3.05
CA ALA A 705 28.96 6.25 -3.84
C ALA A 705 29.10 5.61 -5.22
N LEU A 706 28.13 4.78 -5.59
CA LEU A 706 27.90 4.29 -6.94
C LEU A 706 26.80 5.13 -7.59
N VAL A 707 27.17 5.92 -8.59
CA VAL A 707 26.26 6.89 -9.26
C VAL A 707 26.13 6.54 -10.74
N GLY A 708 24.94 6.78 -11.30
CA GLY A 708 24.62 6.47 -12.70
C GLY A 708 23.12 6.55 -12.96
N VAL A 709 22.72 6.57 -14.23
CA VAL A 709 21.30 6.66 -14.63
C VAL A 709 20.49 5.44 -14.15
N SER A 710 19.16 5.58 -14.11
CA SER A 710 18.29 4.44 -13.79
C SER A 710 18.48 3.34 -14.83
N GLY A 711 18.59 2.08 -14.41
CA GLY A 711 18.85 0.96 -15.32
C GLY A 711 20.32 0.73 -15.71
N ALA A 712 21.28 1.58 -15.29
CA ALA A 712 22.71 1.42 -15.58
C ALA A 712 23.41 0.21 -14.92
N GLY A 713 22.66 -0.69 -14.25
CA GLY A 713 23.24 -1.86 -13.59
C GLY A 713 23.85 -1.62 -12.20
N LYS A 714 23.60 -0.47 -11.56
CA LYS A 714 24.10 -0.14 -10.20
C LYS A 714 23.72 -1.18 -9.14
N THR A 715 22.42 -1.41 -8.96
CA THR A 715 21.90 -2.44 -8.04
C THR A 715 22.34 -3.83 -8.48
N THR A 716 22.44 -4.09 -9.80
CA THR A 716 22.95 -5.36 -10.33
C THR A 716 24.39 -5.61 -9.90
N LEU A 717 25.27 -4.61 -10.00
CA LEU A 717 26.65 -4.69 -9.52
C LEU A 717 26.68 -4.93 -8.01
N MET A 718 25.88 -4.18 -7.25
CA MET A 718 25.80 -4.35 -5.80
C MET A 718 25.35 -5.76 -5.41
N ASP A 719 24.33 -6.31 -6.09
CA ASP A 719 23.83 -7.65 -5.85
C ASP A 719 24.86 -8.75 -6.21
N VAL A 720 25.62 -8.55 -7.29
CA VAL A 720 26.71 -9.47 -7.67
C VAL A 720 27.82 -9.45 -6.61
N LEU A 721 28.22 -8.25 -6.16
CA LEU A 721 29.24 -8.09 -5.12
C LEU A 721 28.77 -8.58 -3.75
N ALA A 722 27.49 -8.39 -3.40
CA ALA A 722 26.86 -8.95 -2.22
C ALA A 722 26.67 -10.49 -2.33
N GLY A 723 26.64 -11.02 -3.55
CA GLY A 723 26.39 -12.42 -3.85
C GLY A 723 24.92 -12.83 -3.67
N ARG A 724 24.01 -11.90 -3.95
CA ARG A 724 22.56 -12.09 -3.91
C ARG A 724 21.99 -12.61 -5.24
N LYS A 725 22.73 -12.48 -6.35
CA LYS A 725 22.33 -13.07 -7.64
C LYS A 725 22.60 -14.58 -7.64
N THR A 726 21.53 -15.37 -7.65
CA THR A 726 21.55 -16.84 -7.73
C THR A 726 21.39 -17.37 -9.16
N SER A 727 20.98 -16.52 -10.09
CA SER A 727 20.79 -16.84 -11.51
C SER A 727 21.72 -16.02 -12.40
N GLY A 728 22.07 -16.55 -13.57
CA GLY A 728 23.00 -15.93 -14.52
C GLY A 728 24.44 -16.40 -14.34
N ALA A 729 25.30 -16.04 -15.30
CA ALA A 729 26.72 -16.34 -15.26
C ALA A 729 27.47 -15.11 -14.73
N ILE A 730 28.33 -15.30 -13.73
CA ILE A 730 29.23 -14.27 -13.21
C ILE A 730 30.65 -14.70 -13.57
N GLU A 731 31.39 -13.86 -14.29
CA GLU A 731 32.82 -14.02 -14.53
C GLU A 731 33.60 -12.87 -13.88
N GLY A 732 34.90 -13.10 -13.63
CA GLY A 732 35.78 -12.19 -12.92
C GLY A 732 36.19 -12.70 -11.54
N SER A 733 36.84 -11.85 -10.76
CA SER A 733 37.34 -12.22 -9.42
C SER A 733 36.91 -11.19 -8.37
N ILE A 734 36.47 -11.67 -7.22
CA ILE A 734 36.12 -10.84 -6.05
C ILE A 734 36.98 -11.29 -4.88
N THR A 735 37.70 -10.36 -4.26
CA THR A 735 38.60 -10.61 -3.13
C THR A 735 38.30 -9.70 -1.95
N LEU A 736 38.48 -10.22 -0.74
CA LEU A 736 38.29 -9.58 0.55
C LEU A 736 39.66 -9.47 1.23
N SER A 737 40.21 -8.27 1.31
CA SER A 737 41.55 -8.01 1.85
C SER A 737 42.62 -8.95 1.27
N GLY A 738 42.53 -9.24 -0.02
CA GLY A 738 43.44 -10.15 -0.75
C GLY A 738 43.03 -11.63 -0.78
N TYR A 739 42.03 -12.05 -0.02
CA TYR A 739 41.53 -13.44 -0.01
C TYR A 739 40.34 -13.62 -0.97
N PRO A 740 40.23 -14.72 -1.72
CA PRO A 740 39.08 -14.95 -2.59
C PRO A 740 37.77 -15.03 -1.80
N LYS A 741 36.72 -14.36 -2.29
CA LYS A 741 35.40 -14.34 -1.67
C LYS A 741 34.78 -15.74 -1.67
N LYS A 742 34.44 -16.23 -0.48
CA LYS A 742 33.62 -17.44 -0.29
C LYS A 742 32.19 -17.04 0.07
N GLN A 743 31.23 -17.43 -0.77
CA GLN A 743 29.84 -16.95 -0.63
C GLN A 743 29.19 -17.36 0.70
N GLU A 744 29.44 -18.58 1.16
CA GLU A 744 28.85 -19.15 2.39
C GLU A 744 29.18 -18.35 3.66
N THR A 745 30.42 -17.84 3.77
CA THR A 745 30.87 -17.10 4.95
C THR A 745 30.72 -15.59 4.80
N PHE A 746 30.65 -15.09 3.56
CA PHE A 746 30.58 -13.66 3.27
C PHE A 746 29.31 -13.00 3.83
N ALA A 747 28.18 -13.70 3.81
CA ALA A 747 26.92 -13.20 4.35
C ALA A 747 26.96 -12.90 5.86
N ARG A 748 27.93 -13.46 6.61
CA ARG A 748 28.08 -13.18 8.06
C ARG A 748 28.87 -11.90 8.36
N ILE A 749 29.66 -11.43 7.41
CA ILE A 749 30.54 -10.26 7.57
C ILE A 749 30.08 -9.07 6.72
N SER A 750 28.98 -9.24 5.98
CA SER A 750 28.36 -8.20 5.17
C SER A 750 26.92 -7.93 5.61
N GLY A 751 26.52 -6.67 5.61
CA GLY A 751 25.13 -6.22 5.76
C GLY A 751 24.62 -5.66 4.45
N TYR A 752 23.31 -5.79 4.18
CA TYR A 752 22.70 -5.27 2.97
C TYR A 752 21.38 -4.58 3.30
N CYS A 753 21.32 -3.27 3.11
CA CYS A 753 20.09 -2.49 3.21
C CYS A 753 19.43 -2.44 1.83
N GLU A 754 18.24 -3.04 1.70
CA GLU A 754 17.47 -3.03 0.47
C GLU A 754 16.81 -1.67 0.22
N GLN A 755 16.47 -1.39 -1.05
CA GLN A 755 15.76 -0.17 -1.44
C GLN A 755 14.38 -0.07 -0.78
N ILE A 756 13.69 -1.21 -0.59
CA ILE A 756 12.38 -1.28 0.07
C ILE A 756 12.59 -1.71 1.53
N ASP A 757 12.05 -0.93 2.46
CA ASP A 757 12.19 -1.21 3.89
C ASP A 757 11.14 -2.23 4.35
N ILE A 758 11.55 -3.49 4.47
CA ILE A 758 10.68 -4.59 4.89
C ILE A 758 10.84 -4.83 6.39
N HIS A 759 9.81 -4.48 7.15
CA HIS A 759 9.76 -4.72 8.60
C HIS A 759 8.40 -5.26 9.01
N SER A 760 8.35 -6.02 10.11
CA SER A 760 7.09 -6.44 10.71
C SER A 760 6.36 -5.21 11.28
N PRO A 761 5.09 -4.94 10.91
CA PRO A 761 4.39 -3.73 11.33
C PRO A 761 3.98 -3.74 12.80
N ASN A 762 3.88 -4.93 13.40
CA ASN A 762 3.30 -5.13 14.73
C ASN A 762 4.34 -5.25 15.87
N VAL A 763 5.58 -4.85 15.61
CA VAL A 763 6.66 -4.83 16.62
C VAL A 763 7.16 -3.40 16.80
N THR A 764 7.79 -3.15 17.94
CA THR A 764 8.46 -1.87 18.22
C THR A 764 9.85 -1.80 17.58
N VAL A 765 10.37 -0.58 17.41
CA VAL A 765 11.76 -0.34 16.94
C VAL A 765 12.77 -1.17 17.73
N TYR A 766 12.67 -1.14 19.06
CA TYR A 766 13.58 -1.89 19.93
C TYR A 766 13.46 -3.40 19.74
N GLU A 767 12.24 -3.93 19.67
CA GLU A 767 12.02 -5.37 19.43
C GLU A 767 12.57 -5.81 18.07
N SER A 768 12.44 -5.00 17.02
CA SER A 768 13.02 -5.30 15.71
C SER A 768 14.54 -5.43 15.75
N ILE A 769 15.23 -4.48 16.40
CA ILE A 769 16.70 -4.49 16.50
C ILE A 769 17.15 -5.65 17.41
N LEU A 770 16.50 -5.85 18.55
CA LEU A 770 16.81 -6.93 19.48
C LEU A 770 16.61 -8.32 18.85
N TYR A 771 15.53 -8.50 18.10
CA TYR A 771 15.24 -9.75 17.38
C TYR A 771 16.31 -10.05 16.32
N SER A 772 16.73 -9.04 15.55
CA SER A 772 17.84 -9.17 14.60
C SER A 772 19.15 -9.56 15.30
N ALA A 773 19.45 -8.93 16.45
CA ALA A 773 20.61 -9.24 17.26
C ALA A 773 20.61 -10.71 17.75
N TRP A 774 19.46 -11.23 18.18
CA TRP A 774 19.30 -12.62 18.62
C TRP A 774 19.60 -13.64 17.53
N LEU A 775 19.27 -13.32 16.27
CA LEU A 775 19.45 -14.24 15.16
C LEU A 775 20.84 -14.18 14.51
N ARG A 776 21.52 -13.02 14.57
CA ARG A 776 22.74 -12.77 13.80
C ARG A 776 24.03 -12.69 14.61
N LEU A 777 23.96 -12.36 15.90
CA LEU A 777 25.15 -12.36 16.75
C LEU A 777 25.52 -13.78 17.21
N SER A 778 26.82 -14.00 17.51
CA SER A 778 27.28 -15.31 18.00
C SER A 778 26.57 -15.71 19.29
N SER A 779 26.33 -17.01 19.46
CA SER A 779 25.82 -17.58 20.71
C SER A 779 26.74 -17.36 21.91
N ASP A 780 28.02 -17.04 21.67
CA ASP A 780 29.01 -16.79 22.72
C ASP A 780 28.84 -15.43 23.41
N ILE A 781 28.01 -14.54 22.85
CA ILE A 781 27.76 -13.20 23.39
C ILE A 781 26.63 -13.28 24.42
N ASP A 782 26.94 -12.87 25.65
CA ASP A 782 25.99 -12.83 26.76
C ASP A 782 24.87 -11.80 26.53
N ASP A 783 23.72 -12.02 27.18
CA ASP A 783 22.53 -11.18 26.99
C ASP A 783 22.75 -9.73 27.42
N ALA A 784 23.61 -9.48 28.41
CA ALA A 784 23.92 -8.11 28.85
C ALA A 784 24.75 -7.36 27.80
N THR A 785 25.84 -7.96 27.30
CA THR A 785 26.63 -7.40 26.20
C THR A 785 25.81 -7.20 24.94
N ARG A 786 24.91 -8.14 24.62
CA ARG A 786 23.99 -8.02 23.50
C ARG A 786 23.08 -6.80 23.62
N LYS A 787 22.45 -6.62 24.80
CA LYS A 787 21.61 -5.45 25.07
C LYS A 787 22.40 -4.15 24.99
N MET A 788 23.60 -4.10 25.58
CA MET A 788 24.47 -2.92 25.47
C MET A 788 24.82 -2.58 24.02
N PHE A 789 25.09 -3.59 23.18
CA PHE A 789 25.35 -3.36 21.76
C PHE A 789 24.11 -2.88 20.99
N VAL A 790 22.92 -3.39 21.34
CA VAL A 790 21.65 -2.89 20.78
C VAL A 790 21.44 -1.41 21.14
N GLU A 791 21.72 -1.00 22.38
CA GLU A 791 21.66 0.41 22.78
C GLU A 791 22.66 1.26 21.99
N GLU A 792 23.91 0.81 21.84
CA GLU A 792 24.94 1.52 21.07
C GLU A 792 24.50 1.74 19.61
N VAL A 793 23.94 0.70 18.96
CA VAL A 793 23.42 0.80 17.60
C VAL A 793 22.26 1.78 17.52
N MET A 794 21.33 1.74 18.49
CA MET A 794 20.17 2.62 18.52
C MET A 794 20.56 4.09 18.66
N THR A 795 21.57 4.38 19.48
CA THR A 795 22.16 5.72 19.62
C THR A 795 22.92 6.15 18.37
N LEU A 796 23.67 5.26 17.71
CA LEU A 796 24.40 5.57 16.48
C LEU A 796 23.46 5.99 15.33
N VAL A 797 22.28 5.36 15.26
CA VAL A 797 21.23 5.70 14.28
C VAL A 797 20.23 6.75 14.77
N GLU A 798 20.43 7.33 15.95
CA GLU A 798 19.58 8.38 16.54
C GLU A 798 18.09 7.95 16.69
N LEU A 799 17.82 6.68 17.02
CA LEU A 799 16.46 6.13 17.19
C LEU A 799 15.99 6.04 18.65
N ASP A 800 16.75 6.57 19.62
CA ASP A 800 16.45 6.40 21.05
C ASP A 800 15.06 6.91 21.46
N VAL A 801 14.63 8.03 20.87
CA VAL A 801 13.32 8.64 21.13
C VAL A 801 12.17 7.75 20.62
N LEU A 802 12.41 6.95 19.59
CA LEU A 802 11.42 6.11 18.91
C LEU A 802 11.48 4.65 19.36
N ARG A 803 12.23 4.35 20.43
CA ARG A 803 12.44 2.99 20.96
C ARG A 803 11.17 2.14 21.06
N ASN A 804 10.12 2.72 21.64
CA ASN A 804 8.84 2.05 21.89
C ASN A 804 7.78 2.36 20.82
N ALA A 805 8.15 3.08 19.75
CA ALA A 805 7.25 3.35 18.66
C ALA A 805 7.00 2.07 17.85
N MET A 806 5.73 1.84 17.51
CA MET A 806 5.35 0.75 16.61
C MET A 806 5.89 1.02 15.20
N VAL A 807 6.45 0.00 14.57
CA VAL A 807 6.96 0.11 13.20
C VAL A 807 5.85 0.49 12.22
N GLY A 808 4.68 -0.15 12.32
CA GLY A 808 3.51 0.11 11.47
C GLY A 808 3.69 -0.27 10.01
N LEU A 809 2.59 -0.20 9.26
CA LEU A 809 2.53 -0.50 7.83
C LEU A 809 3.04 0.68 7.00
N PRO A 810 3.95 0.46 6.02
CA PRO A 810 4.45 1.52 5.17
C PRO A 810 3.33 2.36 4.53
N GLY A 811 3.38 3.67 4.75
CA GLY A 811 2.41 4.62 4.17
C GLY A 811 1.03 4.65 4.82
N VAL A 812 0.80 3.91 5.92
CA VAL A 812 -0.48 3.89 6.64
C VAL A 812 -0.33 4.41 8.06
N ASP A 813 0.59 3.82 8.83
CA ASP A 813 0.80 4.10 10.24
C ASP A 813 2.23 3.77 10.73
N GLY A 814 2.55 4.17 11.96
CA GLY A 814 3.83 3.90 12.60
C GLY A 814 4.95 4.87 12.18
N LEU A 815 6.11 4.32 11.83
CA LEU A 815 7.31 5.10 11.50
C LEU A 815 7.20 5.80 10.14
N SER A 816 7.69 7.04 10.09
CA SER A 816 7.92 7.76 8.83
C SER A 816 8.94 7.03 7.95
N THR A 817 9.00 7.37 6.66
CA THR A 817 9.94 6.77 5.70
C THR A 817 11.39 6.93 6.15
N GLU A 818 11.75 8.12 6.63
CA GLU A 818 13.06 8.47 7.20
C GLU A 818 13.43 7.58 8.40
N GLN A 819 12.53 7.48 9.37
CA GLN A 819 12.74 6.67 10.58
C GLN A 819 12.83 5.18 10.25
N ARG A 820 12.03 4.73 9.27
CA ARG A 820 12.06 3.34 8.79
C ARG A 820 13.36 3.01 8.08
N LYS A 821 13.92 3.94 7.28
CA LYS A 821 15.25 3.80 6.66
C LYS A 821 16.34 3.65 7.72
N ARG A 822 16.31 4.48 8.77
CA ARG A 822 17.24 4.34 9.92
C ARG A 822 17.06 3.02 10.65
N LEU A 823 15.83 2.52 10.80
CA LEU A 823 15.56 1.20 11.36
C LEU A 823 16.15 0.09 10.48
N THR A 824 16.03 0.16 9.16
CA THR A 824 16.67 -0.79 8.23
C THR A 824 18.19 -0.82 8.43
N ILE A 825 18.82 0.36 8.52
CA ILE A 825 20.26 0.47 8.78
C ILE A 825 20.61 -0.13 10.14
N ALA A 826 19.82 0.16 11.19
CA ALA A 826 20.06 -0.36 12.54
C ALA A 826 19.94 -1.89 12.62
N VAL A 827 18.91 -2.45 11.97
CA VAL A 827 18.68 -3.89 11.90
C VAL A 827 19.87 -4.58 11.26
N GLU A 828 20.44 -4.03 10.17
CA GLU A 828 21.65 -4.56 9.54
C GLU A 828 22.92 -4.34 10.36
N LEU A 829 23.07 -3.19 10.99
CA LEU A 829 24.26 -2.84 11.76
C LEU A 829 24.41 -3.69 13.03
N VAL A 830 23.30 -4.15 13.63
CA VAL A 830 23.32 -5.00 14.83
C VAL A 830 23.89 -6.40 14.59
N ALA A 831 24.07 -6.82 13.33
CA ALA A 831 24.82 -8.02 12.99
C ALA A 831 26.35 -7.85 13.13
N ASN A 832 26.80 -6.63 13.48
CA ASN A 832 28.20 -6.24 13.52
C ASN A 832 28.99 -6.52 12.22
N PRO A 833 28.47 -6.12 11.03
CA PRO A 833 29.14 -6.39 9.75
C PRO A 833 30.40 -5.53 9.55
N SER A 834 31.35 -6.02 8.77
CA SER A 834 32.56 -5.29 8.35
C SER A 834 32.33 -4.49 7.05
N ILE A 835 31.47 -4.98 6.17
CA ILE A 835 31.11 -4.37 4.88
C ILE A 835 29.60 -4.15 4.86
N ILE A 836 29.15 -2.95 4.50
CA ILE A 836 27.73 -2.64 4.40
C ILE A 836 27.41 -2.11 3.00
N PHE A 837 26.46 -2.76 2.34
CA PHE A 837 25.87 -2.32 1.10
C PHE A 837 24.55 -1.62 1.39
N MET A 838 24.33 -0.45 0.82
CA MET A 838 23.10 0.32 0.99
C MET A 838 22.53 0.69 -0.38
N ASP A 839 21.42 0.06 -0.76
CA ASP A 839 20.77 0.36 -2.03
C ASP A 839 19.82 1.55 -1.89
N GLU A 840 20.20 2.69 -2.48
CA GLU A 840 19.48 3.97 -2.44
C GLU A 840 18.96 4.36 -1.04
N PRO A 841 19.85 4.59 -0.06
CA PRO A 841 19.44 4.93 1.32
C PRO A 841 18.65 6.25 1.43
N THR A 842 18.75 7.12 0.41
CA THR A 842 18.03 8.40 0.35
C THR A 842 16.74 8.35 -0.49
N SER A 843 16.35 7.17 -0.99
CA SER A 843 15.18 7.04 -1.86
C SER A 843 13.88 7.38 -1.13
N GLY A 844 13.03 8.20 -1.76
CA GLY A 844 11.74 8.63 -1.19
C GLY A 844 11.86 9.57 0.02
N LEU A 845 13.04 10.15 0.25
CA LEU A 845 13.30 11.13 1.31
C LEU A 845 13.51 12.53 0.72
N ASP A 846 13.20 13.56 1.50
CA ASP A 846 13.50 14.95 1.15
C ASP A 846 14.93 15.31 1.51
N ALA A 847 15.35 16.54 1.17
CA ALA A 847 16.69 17.05 1.46
C ALA A 847 17.10 16.79 2.91
N ARG A 848 16.18 17.10 3.84
CA ARG A 848 16.41 17.03 5.27
C ARG A 848 16.42 15.59 5.77
N ALA A 849 15.40 14.79 5.47
CA ALA A 849 15.37 13.39 5.88
C ALA A 849 16.55 12.61 5.29
N ALA A 850 16.90 12.87 4.03
CA ALA A 850 18.06 12.29 3.39
C ALA A 850 19.35 12.71 4.09
N ALA A 851 19.50 13.97 4.50
CA ALA A 851 20.66 14.42 5.27
C ALA A 851 20.75 13.74 6.65
N ILE A 852 19.63 13.52 7.35
CA ILE A 852 19.60 12.79 8.63
C ILE A 852 20.05 11.34 8.43
N VAL A 853 19.50 10.65 7.42
CA VAL A 853 19.92 9.28 7.09
C VAL A 853 21.40 9.24 6.69
N MET A 854 21.85 10.17 5.84
CA MET A 854 23.26 10.24 5.41
C MET A 854 24.22 10.55 6.57
N ARG A 855 23.79 11.33 7.56
CA ARG A 855 24.54 11.52 8.81
C ARG A 855 24.68 10.21 9.57
N THR A 856 23.62 9.41 9.68
CA THR A 856 23.70 8.05 10.26
C THR A 856 24.64 7.14 9.46
N VAL A 857 24.59 7.20 8.13
CA VAL A 857 25.53 6.46 7.26
C VAL A 857 26.97 6.90 7.51
N ARG A 858 27.22 8.22 7.63
CA ARG A 858 28.55 8.76 7.93
C ARG A 858 29.05 8.34 9.31
N ASN A 859 28.18 8.36 10.33
CA ASN A 859 28.50 7.84 11.66
C ASN A 859 28.92 6.37 11.59
N THR A 860 28.24 5.58 10.76
CA THR A 860 28.59 4.17 10.52
C THR A 860 29.96 4.02 9.87
N VAL A 861 30.27 4.83 8.85
CA VAL A 861 31.60 4.83 8.19
C VAL A 861 32.71 5.20 9.17
N ASN A 862 32.46 6.22 10.01
CA ASN A 862 33.43 6.71 11.00
C ASN A 862 33.81 5.65 12.05
N THR A 863 33.02 4.57 12.21
CA THR A 863 33.43 3.43 13.04
C THR A 863 34.58 2.61 12.43
N GLY A 864 34.90 2.80 11.15
CA GLY A 864 35.92 2.07 10.40
C GLY A 864 35.38 0.96 9.49
N ARG A 865 34.06 0.91 9.27
CA ARG A 865 33.41 -0.05 8.35
C ARG A 865 33.59 0.38 6.89
N THR A 866 33.54 -0.60 5.97
CA THR A 866 33.49 -0.32 4.53
C THR A 866 32.03 -0.15 4.13
N VAL A 867 31.64 1.04 3.67
CA VAL A 867 30.25 1.32 3.31
C VAL A 867 30.17 1.76 1.86
N VAL A 868 29.29 1.09 1.12
CA VAL A 868 29.02 1.37 -0.28
C VAL A 868 27.54 1.64 -0.43
N CYS A 869 27.20 2.76 -1.06
CA CYS A 869 25.80 3.07 -1.35
C CYS A 869 25.60 3.37 -2.84
N THR A 870 24.43 3.04 -3.36
CA THR A 870 23.96 3.56 -4.64
C THR A 870 23.14 4.80 -4.40
N ILE A 871 23.33 5.83 -5.24
CA ILE A 871 22.51 7.04 -5.19
C ILE A 871 22.14 7.47 -6.60
N HIS A 872 20.89 7.90 -6.75
CA HIS A 872 20.35 8.37 -8.02
C HIS A 872 20.60 9.87 -8.24
N GLN A 873 20.28 10.71 -7.25
CA GLN A 873 20.49 12.16 -7.23
C GLN A 873 20.76 12.64 -5.80
N PRO A 874 22.03 12.77 -5.39
CA PRO A 874 22.32 13.44 -4.14
C PRO A 874 22.12 14.96 -4.31
N SER A 875 21.59 15.63 -3.28
CA SER A 875 21.79 17.07 -3.16
C SER A 875 23.28 17.38 -3.10
N ILE A 876 23.67 18.64 -3.35
CA ILE A 876 25.09 19.00 -3.33
C ILE A 876 25.74 18.71 -1.96
N ASP A 877 24.99 18.93 -0.88
CA ASP A 877 25.46 18.68 0.50
C ASP A 877 25.64 17.18 0.77
N ILE A 878 24.73 16.35 0.26
CA ILE A 878 24.87 14.89 0.34
C ILE A 878 26.02 14.41 -0.55
N PHE A 879 26.20 15.01 -1.73
CA PHE A 879 27.27 14.68 -2.64
C PHE A 879 28.65 14.96 -2.01
N GLU A 880 28.79 16.09 -1.33
CA GLU A 880 30.01 16.48 -0.61
C GLU A 880 30.29 15.59 0.63
N SER A 881 29.29 14.84 1.11
CA SER A 881 29.49 13.86 2.19
C SER A 881 30.21 12.56 1.75
N PHE A 882 30.33 12.32 0.43
CA PHE A 882 31.05 11.17 -0.12
C PHE A 882 32.55 11.41 -0.20
N ASP A 883 33.33 10.40 0.18
CA ASP A 883 34.78 10.44 0.08
C ASP A 883 35.26 9.98 -1.32
N GLU A 884 34.55 9.03 -1.95
CA GLU A 884 34.83 8.52 -3.29
C GLU A 884 33.53 8.34 -4.09
N VAL A 885 33.53 8.74 -5.37
CA VAL A 885 32.43 8.52 -6.31
C VAL A 885 32.92 7.65 -7.46
N ARG A 886 32.16 6.61 -7.79
CA ARG A 886 32.38 5.83 -9.02
C ARG A 886 31.16 5.89 -9.90
N SER A 887 31.36 6.42 -11.11
CA SER A 887 30.39 6.32 -12.18
C SER A 887 30.53 4.97 -12.88
N SER A 888 29.40 4.30 -13.10
CA SER A 888 29.35 3.26 -14.13
C SER A 888 29.37 3.97 -15.48
N PRO A 889 30.24 3.58 -16.43
CA PRO A 889 30.18 4.09 -17.79
C PRO A 889 28.86 3.74 -18.48
#